data_AF-A0A432HQ35-F1
#
_entry.id   AF-A0A432HQ35-F1
#
_cell.length_a   1.000
_cell.length_b   1.000
_cell.length_c   1.000
_cell.angle_alpha   90.00
_cell.angle_beta   90.00
_cell.angle_gamma   90.00
#
_symmetry.space_group_name_H-M   'P 1'
#
loop_
_entity.id
_entity.type
_entity.pdbx_description
1 polymer ?
#
loop_
_entity_poly.entity_id
_entity_poly.type
_entity_poly.pdbx_seq_one_letter_code
_entity_poly.pdbx_strand_id
1 'polypeptide(L)'
;MGNGYMGRVLFVDLSRGGIDEEILADSVYEKYIGGMGLAAHILYNKIPAGADPLGPDNVIGFMPGLLTGTGSYFTGRWMAVGKSPLTGGWGDANCGGAFSPAIKRCGYDGIFFSGISEKPVYLFVDDETKELRDAGDIWGKDAVETEEHLIYRNGGKNTCVACIGPAGENLSLISGILTDRGRMAARSGLGAVMGSKRLKAVVLAGKKRIRVHDKDKVKRLSRHTQKFVRFQVGFPHLLPGIFGAFIRAMPVAFAQDGMLYKMMLRKWGTASLNQFSPETGDAPIKNWTGSSRDWGFRRSFATHPGQFIKREKVKYHCYSCPLGCGGICSTTGKYKQTHKPEYETVLSLGGLCMNTDIDSLFYLNEVLNRAGMDTISAGTTVAFAIECYENGILTRQDTGGLELTWGNTKAIVKLIEKMIQRDGLGDILADGVKAAAEKIGNGSEKYAVHAGGQELPMHDPRNDPGFAIHYAVEPTPGRHTLGSGLYYEMYQLWKVVKGLPKAPMLFFKGSKYRAAKEKAFIAATNSKYMNVINAAGACKFGMFIGAERIRIFDWLNAATGWQKSPEAYLEIGGEIQTLKQAFNLKHGIVPKEIQFSDRMIGRPPQSVGANKGRRINLDPMISAYWQAFGWDTDTGEPRVEMPETFSAEKGKDKEKTKKFHITGDCIGCGLCRKICPTRAIEGAKKELHHIDINLCIACGSCGRVCPARAVEDPVGRICEKRARKEWLHPHFNNRQCTSCRICADACPADCIDMVSNNARKYARAYPALSGPDRCLGCGFCKVECPADAISMG
;
A
#
# COMPACT_ATOMS: atom_id res chain seq x y z
N MET A 1 4.51 -28.49 -8.91
CA MET A 1 5.11 -27.14 -9.11
C MET A 1 4.35 -26.13 -8.24
N GLY A 2 4.58 -24.81 -8.28
CA GLY A 2 3.82 -23.84 -7.48
C GLY A 2 3.26 -22.70 -8.32
N ASN A 3 2.19 -22.03 -7.88
CA ASN A 3 1.44 -21.07 -8.72
C ASN A 3 1.59 -19.60 -8.28
N GLY A 4 2.43 -19.30 -7.27
CA GLY A 4 2.60 -17.96 -6.70
C GLY A 4 1.56 -17.55 -5.64
N TYR A 5 0.51 -18.35 -5.47
CA TYR A 5 -0.53 -18.15 -4.46
C TYR A 5 -0.70 -19.38 -3.56
N MET A 6 -1.42 -19.19 -2.44
CA MET A 6 -1.64 -20.22 -1.41
C MET A 6 -2.92 -21.04 -1.64
N GLY A 7 -3.86 -20.53 -2.45
CA GLY A 7 -5.08 -21.22 -2.90
C GLY A 7 -6.23 -21.12 -1.89
N ARG A 8 -6.11 -20.25 -0.89
CA ARG A 8 -7.08 -20.16 0.21
C ARG A 8 -7.12 -18.77 0.83
N VAL A 9 -8.26 -18.44 1.42
CA VAL A 9 -8.47 -17.22 2.21
C VAL A 9 -9.03 -17.59 3.59
N LEU A 10 -8.79 -16.72 4.56
CA LEU A 10 -9.31 -16.88 5.93
C LEU A 10 -10.52 -15.96 6.11
N PHE A 11 -11.65 -16.50 6.56
CA PHE A 11 -12.85 -15.74 6.92
C PHE A 11 -13.08 -15.82 8.42
N VAL A 12 -13.23 -14.65 9.03
CA VAL A 12 -13.48 -14.51 10.46
C VAL A 12 -14.83 -13.86 10.67
N ASP A 13 -15.71 -14.54 11.38
CA ASP A 13 -16.98 -13.99 11.85
C ASP A 13 -16.81 -13.57 13.30
N LEU A 14 -16.77 -12.26 13.53
CA LEU A 14 -16.50 -11.68 14.83
C LEU A 14 -17.69 -11.79 15.78
N SER A 15 -18.91 -11.98 15.27
CA SER A 15 -20.10 -12.10 16.11
C SER A 15 -20.19 -13.48 16.75
N ARG A 16 -19.88 -14.55 16.01
CA ARG A 16 -19.83 -15.93 16.56
C ARG A 16 -18.44 -16.38 17.00
N GLY A 17 -17.40 -15.59 16.72
CA GLY A 17 -16.00 -15.97 16.95
C GLY A 17 -15.49 -17.09 16.03
N GLY A 18 -16.15 -17.31 14.89
CA GLY A 18 -15.83 -18.37 13.93
C GLY A 18 -14.64 -18.00 13.04
N ILE A 19 -13.77 -18.96 12.75
CA ILE A 19 -12.61 -18.79 11.86
C ILE A 19 -12.62 -19.94 10.84
N ASP A 20 -13.03 -19.62 9.62
CA ASP A 20 -13.25 -20.56 8.53
C ASP A 20 -12.18 -20.38 7.43
N GLU A 21 -11.71 -21.47 6.84
CA GLU A 21 -10.88 -21.42 5.62
C GLU A 21 -11.74 -21.66 4.39
N GLU A 22 -11.60 -20.82 3.37
CA GLU A 22 -12.22 -21.02 2.07
C GLU A 22 -11.13 -21.34 1.03
N ILE A 23 -11.24 -22.50 0.38
CA ILE A 23 -10.37 -22.91 -0.73
C ILE A 23 -10.92 -22.31 -2.00
N LEU A 24 -10.05 -21.69 -2.80
CA LEU A 24 -10.41 -21.02 -4.04
C LEU A 24 -9.91 -21.83 -5.24
N ALA A 25 -10.76 -21.96 -6.26
CA ALA A 25 -10.40 -22.62 -7.50
C ALA A 25 -9.35 -21.82 -8.29
N ASP A 26 -8.44 -22.51 -8.97
CA ASP A 26 -7.40 -21.89 -9.82
C ASP A 26 -8.00 -20.96 -10.89
N SER A 27 -9.20 -21.28 -11.40
CA SER A 27 -9.95 -20.45 -12.36
C SER A 27 -10.27 -19.05 -11.83
N VAL A 28 -10.48 -18.91 -10.52
CA VAL A 28 -10.70 -17.59 -9.87
C VAL A 28 -9.42 -16.76 -9.96
N TYR A 29 -8.25 -17.36 -9.70
CA TYR A 29 -6.98 -16.67 -9.85
C TYR A 29 -6.69 -16.34 -11.31
N GLU A 30 -6.99 -17.23 -12.24
CA GLU A 30 -6.80 -16.93 -13.68
C GLU A 30 -7.63 -15.76 -14.18
N LYS A 31 -8.86 -15.61 -13.64
CA LYS A 31 -9.78 -14.52 -13.98
C LYS A 31 -9.48 -13.23 -13.25
N TYR A 32 -9.04 -13.29 -11.99
CA TYR A 32 -8.93 -12.09 -11.13
C TYR A 32 -7.52 -11.81 -10.60
N ILE A 33 -6.54 -12.62 -10.98
CA ILE A 33 -5.13 -12.58 -10.55
C ILE A 33 -4.98 -12.84 -9.04
N GLY A 34 -5.41 -11.92 -8.19
CA GLY A 34 -5.21 -11.91 -6.74
C GLY A 34 -5.48 -10.52 -6.20
N GLY A 35 -5.00 -10.18 -4.99
CA GLY A 35 -5.06 -8.83 -4.45
C GLY A 35 -6.42 -8.15 -4.67
N MET A 36 -6.43 -7.04 -5.43
CA MET A 36 -7.64 -6.26 -5.73
C MET A 36 -8.69 -7.03 -6.54
N GLY A 37 -8.29 -7.88 -7.48
CA GLY A 37 -9.26 -8.62 -8.27
C GLY A 37 -9.97 -9.68 -7.44
N LEU A 38 -9.21 -10.42 -6.62
CA LEU A 38 -9.79 -11.37 -5.68
C LEU A 38 -10.67 -10.67 -4.63
N ALA A 39 -10.25 -9.49 -4.15
CA ALA A 39 -11.06 -8.65 -3.28
C ALA A 39 -12.40 -8.27 -3.93
N ALA A 40 -12.38 -7.77 -5.17
CA ALA A 40 -13.58 -7.35 -5.87
C ALA A 40 -14.56 -8.52 -6.04
N HIS A 41 -14.05 -9.68 -6.43
CA HIS A 41 -14.84 -10.91 -6.54
C HIS A 41 -15.48 -11.31 -5.20
N ILE A 42 -14.70 -11.37 -4.13
CA ILE A 42 -15.19 -11.80 -2.82
C ILE A 42 -16.19 -10.80 -2.25
N LEU A 43 -15.85 -9.51 -2.20
CA LEU A 43 -16.69 -8.51 -1.55
C LEU A 43 -18.01 -8.28 -2.30
N TYR A 44 -18.00 -8.31 -3.63
CA TYR A 44 -19.22 -8.23 -4.43
C TYR A 44 -20.21 -9.35 -4.09
N ASN A 45 -19.72 -10.56 -3.84
CA ASN A 45 -20.56 -11.71 -3.52
C ASN A 45 -20.95 -11.77 -2.04
N LYS A 46 -20.05 -11.38 -1.12
CA LYS A 46 -20.25 -11.56 0.33
C LYS A 46 -20.94 -10.37 1.02
N ILE A 47 -20.83 -9.15 0.50
CA ILE A 47 -21.52 -7.99 1.09
C ILE A 47 -22.90 -7.86 0.45
N PRO A 48 -24.01 -7.98 1.19
CA PRO A 48 -25.35 -7.87 0.63
C PRO A 48 -25.66 -6.43 0.19
N ALA A 49 -26.57 -6.27 -0.77
CA ALA A 49 -27.03 -4.94 -1.20
C ALA A 49 -27.57 -4.16 0.01
N GLY A 50 -27.36 -2.83 0.01
CA GLY A 50 -27.80 -1.98 1.13
C GLY A 50 -27.05 -2.12 2.46
N ALA A 51 -26.08 -3.04 2.61
CA ALA A 51 -25.32 -3.22 3.86
C ALA A 51 -24.78 -1.90 4.43
N ASP A 52 -24.97 -1.63 5.72
CA ASP A 52 -24.37 -0.46 6.38
C ASP A 52 -22.83 -0.59 6.38
N PRO A 53 -22.07 0.42 5.88
CA PRO A 53 -20.62 0.43 5.95
C PRO A 53 -20.01 0.22 7.35
N LEU A 54 -20.70 0.58 8.43
CA LEU A 54 -20.23 0.35 9.81
C LEU A 54 -20.97 -0.81 10.50
N GLY A 55 -21.85 -1.49 9.77
CA GLY A 55 -22.66 -2.60 10.27
C GLY A 55 -21.95 -3.97 10.24
N PRO A 56 -22.64 -5.01 10.77
CA PRO A 56 -22.11 -6.37 10.81
C PRO A 56 -21.92 -6.99 9.42
N ASP A 57 -22.78 -6.64 8.46
CA ASP A 57 -22.79 -7.22 7.11
C ASP A 57 -21.69 -6.68 6.18
N ASN A 58 -21.07 -5.54 6.54
CA ASN A 58 -19.88 -5.10 5.81
C ASN A 58 -18.73 -6.07 6.06
N VAL A 59 -17.96 -6.37 5.03
CA VAL A 59 -16.77 -7.22 5.11
C VAL A 59 -15.54 -6.35 4.93
N ILE A 60 -14.60 -6.44 5.87
CA ILE A 60 -13.26 -5.84 5.70
C ILE A 60 -12.23 -6.93 5.39
N GLY A 61 -11.45 -6.73 4.33
CA GLY A 61 -10.44 -7.67 3.85
C GLY A 61 -9.02 -7.10 3.86
N PHE A 62 -8.03 -7.97 4.04
CA PHE A 62 -6.60 -7.69 4.00
C PHE A 62 -5.94 -8.54 2.92
N MET A 63 -5.52 -7.89 1.83
CA MET A 63 -5.22 -8.56 0.57
C MET A 63 -3.77 -8.34 0.13
N PRO A 64 -2.88 -9.35 0.22
CA PRO A 64 -1.60 -9.33 -0.46
C PRO A 64 -1.81 -9.50 -1.97
N GLY A 65 -0.84 -9.08 -2.78
CA GLY A 65 -0.90 -9.36 -4.21
C GLY A 65 -0.43 -10.77 -4.56
N LEU A 66 -0.75 -11.22 -5.77
CA LEU A 66 -0.31 -12.52 -6.26
C LEU A 66 1.22 -12.67 -6.22
N LEU A 67 1.98 -11.64 -6.61
CA LEU A 67 3.44 -11.72 -6.68
C LEU A 67 4.15 -11.48 -5.35
N THR A 68 3.42 -11.33 -4.25
CA THR A 68 4.00 -11.18 -2.92
C THR A 68 4.72 -12.47 -2.51
N GLY A 69 5.98 -12.34 -2.09
CA GLY A 69 6.79 -13.47 -1.65
C GLY A 69 7.50 -14.26 -2.76
N THR A 70 7.29 -13.89 -4.03
CA THR A 70 7.79 -14.67 -5.19
C THR A 70 9.25 -14.39 -5.57
N GLY A 71 9.84 -13.29 -5.08
CA GLY A 71 11.16 -12.81 -5.48
C GLY A 71 11.17 -11.78 -6.61
N SER A 72 9.99 -11.40 -7.15
CA SER A 72 9.84 -10.22 -8.00
C SER A 72 10.03 -8.93 -7.19
N TYR A 73 10.60 -7.89 -7.80
CA TYR A 73 10.78 -6.59 -7.14
C TYR A 73 9.50 -5.75 -7.14
N PHE A 74 9.38 -4.86 -6.15
CA PHE A 74 8.26 -3.95 -5.93
C PHE A 74 6.92 -4.60 -5.53
N THR A 75 6.86 -5.93 -5.35
CA THR A 75 5.59 -6.67 -5.13
C THR A 75 5.26 -6.95 -3.65
N GLY A 76 5.58 -5.99 -2.78
CA GLY A 76 5.35 -6.09 -1.33
C GLY A 76 4.16 -5.26 -0.83
N ARG A 77 3.17 -4.96 -1.68
CA ARG A 77 2.00 -4.18 -1.28
C ARG A 77 0.88 -5.09 -0.79
N TRP A 78 0.09 -4.58 0.14
CA TRP A 78 -1.18 -5.17 0.56
C TRP A 78 -2.26 -4.09 0.55
N MET A 79 -3.52 -4.49 0.56
CA MET A 79 -4.66 -3.57 0.57
C MET A 79 -5.64 -3.93 1.67
N ALA A 80 -6.15 -2.92 2.37
CA ALA A 80 -7.41 -3.01 3.07
C ALA A 80 -8.53 -2.79 2.05
N VAL A 81 -9.62 -3.56 2.12
CA VAL A 81 -10.77 -3.48 1.21
C VAL A 81 -12.07 -3.63 1.99
N GLY A 82 -13.17 -3.03 1.54
CA GLY A 82 -14.50 -3.15 2.15
C GLY A 82 -15.48 -2.12 1.58
N LYS A 83 -16.69 -2.05 2.12
CA LYS A 83 -17.58 -0.91 1.84
C LYS A 83 -17.09 0.32 2.61
N SER A 84 -16.88 1.44 1.91
CA SER A 84 -16.38 2.68 2.52
C SER A 84 -17.49 3.39 3.31
N PRO A 85 -17.27 3.74 4.59
CA PRO A 85 -18.23 4.56 5.34
C PRO A 85 -18.16 6.04 4.96
N LEU A 86 -17.08 6.49 4.30
CA LEU A 86 -16.93 7.87 3.83
C LEU A 86 -17.72 8.14 2.55
N THR A 87 -17.71 7.20 1.60
CA THR A 87 -18.33 7.39 0.28
C THR A 87 -19.54 6.50 0.03
N GLY A 88 -19.81 5.53 0.90
CA GLY A 88 -20.92 4.58 0.77
C GLY A 88 -20.74 3.48 -0.28
N GLY A 89 -19.68 3.53 -1.09
CA GLY A 89 -19.40 2.56 -2.16
C GLY A 89 -18.20 1.66 -1.88
N TRP A 90 -17.54 1.23 -2.95
CA TRP A 90 -16.29 0.48 -2.93
C TRP A 90 -15.21 1.26 -2.19
N GLY A 91 -14.55 0.61 -1.24
CA GLY A 91 -13.42 1.14 -0.49
C GLY A 91 -12.21 0.24 -0.64
N ASP A 92 -11.07 0.82 -1.00
CA ASP A 92 -9.78 0.14 -0.94
C ASP A 92 -8.69 1.09 -0.44
N ALA A 93 -7.65 0.58 0.21
CA ALA A 93 -6.51 1.40 0.62
C ALA A 93 -5.23 0.58 0.59
N ASN A 94 -4.25 1.05 -0.18
CA ASN A 94 -3.01 0.31 -0.46
C ASN A 94 -1.87 0.73 0.47
N CYS A 95 -1.19 -0.24 1.07
CA CYS A 95 -0.07 -0.02 1.98
C CYS A 95 1.14 -0.91 1.62
N GLY A 96 2.34 -0.45 2.01
CA GLY A 96 3.58 -1.20 1.86
C GLY A 96 3.97 -1.92 3.14
N GLY A 97 5.28 -1.99 3.38
CA GLY A 97 5.80 -2.55 4.64
C GLY A 97 6.13 -4.04 4.56
N ALA A 98 6.05 -4.69 5.72
CA ALA A 98 6.29 -6.13 5.89
C ALA A 98 5.01 -6.97 6.06
N PHE A 99 3.85 -6.33 6.20
CA PHE A 99 2.58 -7.05 6.45
C PHE A 99 2.12 -7.93 5.27
N SER A 100 2.33 -7.47 4.03
CA SER A 100 1.94 -8.21 2.81
C SER A 100 2.49 -9.64 2.75
N PRO A 101 3.81 -9.90 2.87
CA PRO A 101 4.32 -11.26 2.90
C PRO A 101 3.87 -12.05 4.15
N ALA A 102 3.58 -11.40 5.28
CA ALA A 102 3.12 -12.09 6.48
C ALA A 102 1.78 -12.82 6.27
N ILE A 103 0.86 -12.23 5.49
CA ILE A 103 -0.41 -12.86 5.11
C ILE A 103 -0.15 -14.17 4.33
N LYS A 104 0.68 -14.10 3.29
CA LYS A 104 1.08 -15.27 2.48
C LYS A 104 1.79 -16.33 3.31
N ARG A 105 2.66 -15.94 4.25
CA ARG A 105 3.40 -16.89 5.11
C ARG A 105 2.53 -17.56 6.16
N CYS A 106 1.41 -16.97 6.55
CA CYS A 106 0.39 -17.68 7.35
C CYS A 106 -0.38 -18.71 6.50
N GLY A 107 -0.26 -18.60 5.18
CA GLY A 107 -0.80 -19.55 4.21
C GLY A 107 -2.07 -19.07 3.51
N TYR A 108 -2.31 -17.76 3.47
CA TYR A 108 -3.52 -17.19 2.89
C TYR A 108 -3.21 -16.18 1.78
N ASP A 109 -4.14 -16.03 0.85
CA ASP A 109 -4.15 -14.98 -0.17
C ASP A 109 -5.07 -13.80 0.19
N GLY A 110 -5.69 -13.86 1.38
CA GLY A 110 -6.59 -12.84 1.91
C GLY A 110 -7.10 -13.24 3.29
N ILE A 111 -7.37 -12.25 4.15
CA ILE A 111 -8.02 -12.43 5.45
C ILE A 111 -9.20 -11.46 5.53
N PHE A 112 -10.40 -11.96 5.81
CA PHE A 112 -11.65 -11.22 5.78
C PHE A 112 -12.37 -11.29 7.12
N PHE A 113 -13.06 -10.21 7.48
CA PHE A 113 -13.81 -10.10 8.73
C PHE A 113 -15.22 -9.59 8.48
N SER A 114 -16.20 -10.27 9.09
CA SER A 114 -17.62 -9.93 9.12
C SER A 114 -18.12 -9.93 10.57
N GLY A 115 -19.36 -9.49 10.80
CA GLY A 115 -19.92 -9.36 12.15
C GLY A 115 -19.26 -8.25 12.95
N ILE A 116 -19.61 -8.19 14.23
CA ILE A 116 -19.08 -7.28 15.25
C ILE A 116 -18.83 -8.10 16.52
N SER A 117 -17.62 -8.01 17.07
CA SER A 117 -17.28 -8.67 18.33
C SER A 117 -17.94 -7.97 19.53
N GLU A 118 -18.35 -8.74 20.55
CA GLU A 118 -18.91 -8.19 21.79
C GLU A 118 -17.92 -7.34 22.58
N LYS A 119 -16.61 -7.56 22.39
CA LYS A 119 -15.53 -6.82 23.07
C LYS A 119 -14.36 -6.54 22.12
N PRO A 120 -13.46 -5.60 22.44
CA PRO A 120 -12.22 -5.43 21.69
C PRO A 120 -11.42 -6.73 21.55
N VAL A 121 -11.10 -7.11 20.31
CA VAL A 121 -10.32 -8.30 19.99
C VAL A 121 -9.21 -8.01 18.97
N TYR A 122 -8.22 -8.90 18.88
CA TYR A 122 -7.31 -8.97 17.75
C TYR A 122 -7.22 -10.41 17.23
N LEU A 123 -6.99 -10.56 15.93
CA LEU A 123 -6.70 -11.88 15.34
C LEU A 123 -5.22 -12.20 15.49
N PHE A 124 -4.89 -13.37 16.02
CA PHE A 124 -3.53 -13.93 15.98
C PHE A 124 -3.49 -15.14 15.05
N VAL A 125 -2.52 -15.15 14.13
CA VAL A 125 -2.30 -16.25 13.19
C VAL A 125 -0.80 -16.56 13.10
N ASP A 126 -0.45 -17.82 13.33
CA ASP A 126 0.85 -18.38 12.97
C ASP A 126 0.69 -19.71 12.21
N ASP A 127 1.74 -20.53 12.18
CA ASP A 127 1.70 -21.80 11.47
C ASP A 127 0.83 -22.85 12.17
N GLU A 128 0.59 -22.72 13.49
CA GLU A 128 -0.12 -23.69 14.36
C GLU A 128 -1.47 -23.16 14.87
N THR A 129 -1.57 -21.84 15.07
CA THR A 129 -2.62 -21.18 15.85
C THR A 129 -3.37 -20.17 15.00
N LYS A 130 -4.69 -20.13 15.15
CA LYS A 130 -5.59 -19.14 14.57
C LYS A 130 -6.68 -18.84 15.58
N GLU A 131 -6.63 -17.70 16.24
CA GLU A 131 -7.59 -17.39 17.30
C GLU A 131 -7.83 -15.89 17.46
N LEU A 132 -9.01 -15.56 17.94
CA LEU A 132 -9.34 -14.22 18.41
C LEU A 132 -8.91 -14.09 19.87
N ARG A 133 -8.09 -13.07 20.15
CA ARG A 133 -7.59 -12.77 21.48
C ARG A 133 -8.18 -11.46 21.98
N ASP A 134 -8.33 -11.36 23.29
CA ASP A 134 -8.78 -10.12 23.94
C ASP A 134 -7.80 -8.96 23.68
N ALA A 135 -8.35 -7.80 23.34
CA ALA A 135 -7.62 -6.56 23.09
C ALA A 135 -8.08 -5.41 24.02
N GLY A 136 -8.79 -5.71 25.11
CA GLY A 136 -9.34 -4.69 26.00
C GLY A 136 -8.25 -3.83 26.65
N ASP A 137 -7.10 -4.43 26.97
CA ASP A 137 -5.94 -3.77 27.58
C ASP A 137 -5.18 -2.82 26.63
N ILE A 138 -5.41 -2.95 25.33
CA ILE A 138 -4.78 -2.14 24.29
C ILE A 138 -5.77 -1.25 23.52
N TRP A 139 -7.07 -1.36 23.77
CA TRP A 139 -8.05 -0.41 23.25
C TRP A 139 -7.80 0.98 23.85
N GLY A 140 -7.82 2.03 23.03
CA GLY A 140 -7.43 3.39 23.41
C GLY A 140 -5.94 3.69 23.26
N LYS A 141 -5.09 2.67 23.10
CA LYS A 141 -3.67 2.89 22.76
C LYS A 141 -3.52 3.35 21.32
N ASP A 142 -2.52 4.17 21.09
CA ASP A 142 -2.17 4.59 19.74
C ASP A 142 -1.54 3.44 18.92
N ALA A 143 -1.41 3.64 17.61
CA ALA A 143 -1.01 2.58 16.69
C ALA A 143 0.40 2.04 16.94
N VAL A 144 1.37 2.91 17.27
CA VAL A 144 2.75 2.47 17.55
C VAL A 144 2.83 1.70 18.87
N GLU A 145 2.18 2.16 19.94
CA GLU A 145 2.14 1.43 21.22
C GLU A 145 1.45 0.09 21.06
N THR A 146 0.35 0.04 20.30
CA THR A 146 -0.38 -1.19 19.97
C THR A 146 0.53 -2.18 19.25
N GLU A 147 1.21 -1.75 18.19
CA GLU A 147 2.11 -2.60 17.41
C GLU A 147 3.28 -3.10 18.25
N GLU A 148 3.95 -2.24 19.02
CA GLU A 148 5.05 -2.63 19.90
C GLU A 148 4.60 -3.63 20.97
N HIS A 149 3.46 -3.38 21.60
CA HIS A 149 2.88 -4.28 22.61
C HIS A 149 2.56 -5.66 22.02
N LEU A 150 1.91 -5.71 20.85
CA LEU A 150 1.53 -6.96 20.21
C LEU A 150 2.74 -7.73 19.66
N ILE A 151 3.76 -7.05 19.14
CA ILE A 151 5.02 -7.70 18.74
C ILE A 151 5.70 -8.34 19.96
N TYR A 152 5.76 -7.62 21.08
CA TYR A 152 6.35 -8.15 22.31
C TYR A 152 5.57 -9.35 22.85
N ARG A 153 4.24 -9.24 22.93
CA ARG A 153 3.33 -10.28 23.45
C ARG A 153 3.35 -11.57 22.64
N ASN A 154 3.57 -11.50 21.32
CA ASN A 154 3.35 -12.62 20.40
C ASN A 154 4.64 -13.21 19.79
N GLY A 155 5.78 -13.13 20.49
CA GLY A 155 6.99 -13.84 20.10
C GLY A 155 8.00 -13.03 19.27
N GLY A 156 7.89 -11.69 19.26
CA GLY A 156 8.96 -10.80 18.82
C GLY A 156 9.11 -10.67 17.30
N LYS A 157 10.37 -10.61 16.82
CA LYS A 157 10.82 -9.97 15.56
C LYS A 157 10.12 -10.34 14.24
N ASN A 158 9.42 -11.47 14.14
CA ASN A 158 8.74 -11.88 12.88
C ASN A 158 7.23 -11.66 12.91
N THR A 159 6.73 -11.17 14.04
CA THR A 159 5.36 -10.74 14.17
C THR A 159 5.16 -9.47 13.37
N CYS A 160 4.24 -9.50 12.41
CA CYS A 160 3.79 -8.33 11.68
C CYS A 160 2.40 -7.97 12.16
N VAL A 161 2.16 -6.69 12.39
CA VAL A 161 0.89 -6.18 12.93
C VAL A 161 0.31 -5.17 11.95
N ALA A 162 -0.98 -5.32 11.66
CA ALA A 162 -1.82 -4.25 11.12
C ALA A 162 -2.84 -3.86 12.19
N CYS A 163 -2.92 -2.58 12.56
CA CYS A 163 -3.77 -2.13 13.66
C CYS A 163 -4.40 -0.75 13.40
N ILE A 164 -5.43 -0.42 14.19
CA ILE A 164 -6.02 0.91 14.24
C ILE A 164 -5.54 1.67 15.47
N GLY A 165 -5.44 2.99 15.35
CA GLY A 165 -5.32 3.90 16.49
C GLY A 165 -6.68 4.45 16.94
N PRO A 166 -6.68 5.42 17.87
CA PRO A 166 -7.89 6.04 18.41
C PRO A 166 -8.86 6.60 17.37
N ALA A 167 -8.38 7.07 16.22
CA ALA A 167 -9.26 7.57 15.17
C ALA A 167 -10.16 6.46 14.59
N GLY A 168 -9.62 5.24 14.43
CA GLY A 168 -10.39 4.08 13.99
C GLY A 168 -11.35 3.59 15.08
N GLU A 169 -10.89 3.54 16.33
CA GLU A 169 -11.72 3.15 17.49
C GLU A 169 -12.92 4.09 17.69
N ASN A 170 -12.70 5.39 17.45
CA ASN A 170 -13.73 6.44 17.48
C ASN A 170 -14.49 6.58 16.16
N LEU A 171 -14.37 5.61 15.25
CA LEU A 171 -15.12 5.54 13.99
C LEU A 171 -14.99 6.79 13.09
N SER A 172 -13.84 7.47 13.11
CA SER A 172 -13.59 8.59 12.18
C SER A 172 -13.63 8.10 10.74
N LEU A 173 -14.49 8.71 9.91
CA LEU A 173 -14.65 8.32 8.50
C LEU A 173 -13.39 8.56 7.65
N ILE A 174 -12.42 9.30 8.18
CA ILE A 174 -11.11 9.55 7.57
C ILE A 174 -9.97 8.81 8.29
N SER A 175 -10.30 7.74 9.03
CA SER A 175 -9.33 6.86 9.67
C SER A 175 -8.89 5.70 8.76
N GLY A 176 -7.71 5.16 9.04
CA GLY A 176 -7.14 4.04 8.30
C GLY A 176 -6.32 3.11 9.17
N ILE A 177 -5.67 2.14 8.53
CA ILE A 177 -5.03 1.00 9.20
C ILE A 177 -3.51 1.08 9.06
N LEU A 178 -2.80 0.91 10.16
CA LEU A 178 -1.36 1.11 10.26
C LEU A 178 -0.57 -0.18 10.41
N THR A 179 0.66 -0.14 9.91
CA THR A 179 1.69 -1.15 10.11
C THR A 179 3.07 -0.48 10.07
N ASP A 180 4.09 -1.14 10.63
CA ASP A 180 5.47 -0.65 10.68
C ASP A 180 5.56 0.80 11.19
N ARG A 181 4.81 1.14 12.25
CA ARG A 181 4.87 2.39 13.04
C ARG A 181 4.55 3.69 12.31
N GLY A 182 4.02 3.62 11.10
CA GLY A 182 3.69 4.83 10.32
C GLY A 182 3.43 4.61 8.84
N ARG A 183 3.26 3.36 8.39
CA ARG A 183 2.74 3.08 7.05
C ARG A 183 1.25 2.83 7.17
N MET A 184 0.48 3.45 6.29
CA MET A 184 -0.98 3.49 6.47
C MET A 184 -1.72 3.14 5.18
N ALA A 185 -2.68 2.22 5.30
CA ALA A 185 -3.79 2.08 4.37
C ALA A 185 -4.85 3.12 4.77
N ALA A 186 -4.69 4.35 4.28
CA ALA A 186 -5.28 5.53 4.93
C ALA A 186 -6.71 5.88 4.52
N ARG A 187 -7.03 5.76 3.23
CA ARG A 187 -8.22 6.38 2.64
C ARG A 187 -9.43 5.45 2.63
N SER A 188 -10.60 5.97 2.26
CA SER A 188 -11.90 5.26 2.29
C SER A 188 -12.42 4.90 3.68
N GLY A 189 -11.83 5.38 4.79
CA GLY A 189 -12.40 5.18 6.13
C GLY A 189 -12.38 3.74 6.63
N LEU A 190 -11.54 2.87 6.07
CA LEU A 190 -11.51 1.46 6.43
C LEU A 190 -10.98 1.22 7.86
N GLY A 191 -10.30 2.21 8.47
CA GLY A 191 -10.01 2.18 9.91
C GLY A 191 -11.27 2.23 10.77
N ALA A 192 -12.30 2.98 10.34
CA ALA A 192 -13.58 3.08 11.02
C ALA A 192 -14.36 1.77 10.91
N VAL A 193 -14.31 1.13 9.74
CA VAL A 193 -14.88 -0.22 9.54
C VAL A 193 -14.24 -1.20 10.50
N MET A 194 -12.91 -1.22 10.58
CA MET A 194 -12.18 -2.09 11.51
C MET A 194 -12.55 -1.80 12.99
N GLY A 195 -12.68 -0.51 13.36
CA GLY A 195 -13.11 -0.09 14.69
C GLY A 195 -14.56 -0.46 15.03
N SER A 196 -15.49 -0.33 14.09
CA SER A 196 -16.91 -0.67 14.25
C SER A 196 -17.11 -2.14 14.61
N LYS A 197 -16.19 -2.98 14.11
CA LYS A 197 -16.16 -4.42 14.39
C LYS A 197 -15.50 -4.79 15.71
N ARG A 198 -15.02 -3.79 16.47
CA ARG A 198 -14.18 -3.95 17.68
C ARG A 198 -12.92 -4.79 17.43
N LEU A 199 -12.38 -4.74 16.21
CA LEU A 199 -11.15 -5.42 15.83
C LEU A 199 -9.97 -4.44 15.95
N LYS A 200 -9.14 -4.59 16.98
CA LYS A 200 -7.99 -3.70 17.23
C LYS A 200 -6.84 -3.96 16.26
N ALA A 201 -6.56 -5.23 15.95
CA ALA A 201 -5.41 -5.60 15.15
C ALA A 201 -5.55 -6.97 14.46
N VAL A 202 -4.71 -7.16 13.44
CA VAL A 202 -4.40 -8.45 12.80
C VAL A 202 -2.91 -8.71 12.98
N VAL A 203 -2.58 -9.81 13.65
CA VAL A 203 -1.23 -10.16 14.09
C VAL A 203 -0.81 -11.47 13.42
N LEU A 204 0.24 -11.41 12.61
CA LEU A 204 0.66 -12.50 11.73
C LEU A 204 2.12 -12.89 11.99
N ALA A 205 2.38 -14.18 12.20
CA ALA A 205 3.71 -14.72 12.51
C ALA A 205 4.08 -16.00 11.73
N GLY A 206 3.35 -16.33 10.67
CA GLY A 206 3.60 -17.54 9.85
C GLY A 206 4.94 -17.52 9.11
N LYS A 207 5.43 -18.71 8.73
CA LYS A 207 6.74 -18.92 8.06
C LYS A 207 6.66 -19.76 6.78
N LYS A 208 5.45 -20.05 6.27
CA LYS A 208 5.27 -20.85 5.06
C LYS A 208 5.95 -20.20 3.85
N ARG A 209 6.44 -21.04 2.94
CA ARG A 209 7.15 -20.59 1.73
C ARG A 209 6.18 -20.45 0.57
N ILE A 210 6.29 -19.33 -0.14
CA ILE A 210 5.56 -19.09 -1.39
C ILE A 210 6.34 -19.76 -2.52
N ARG A 211 5.70 -20.64 -3.27
CA ARG A 211 6.30 -21.36 -4.41
C ARG A 211 5.80 -20.78 -5.72
N VAL A 212 6.65 -20.80 -6.73
CA VAL A 212 6.36 -20.28 -8.08
C VAL A 212 6.67 -21.32 -9.15
N HIS A 213 6.12 -21.11 -10.33
CA HIS A 213 6.23 -22.03 -11.46
C HIS A 213 7.67 -22.07 -12.01
N ASP A 214 8.25 -20.90 -12.34
CA ASP A 214 9.62 -20.77 -12.85
C ASP A 214 10.42 -19.74 -12.04
N LYS A 215 11.07 -20.24 -10.97
CA LYS A 215 11.87 -19.42 -10.05
C LYS A 215 13.07 -18.77 -10.73
N ASP A 216 13.73 -19.47 -11.64
CA ASP A 216 14.93 -18.95 -12.31
C ASP A 216 14.57 -17.80 -13.26
N LYS A 217 13.43 -17.90 -13.95
CA LYS A 217 12.90 -16.80 -14.77
C LYS A 217 12.52 -15.60 -13.91
N VAL A 218 11.83 -15.79 -12.77
CA VAL A 218 11.56 -14.69 -11.83
C VAL A 218 12.85 -13.99 -11.42
N LYS A 219 13.90 -14.75 -11.06
CA LYS A 219 15.20 -14.21 -10.68
C LYS A 219 15.89 -13.46 -11.83
N ARG A 220 15.85 -13.98 -13.06
CA ARG A 220 16.39 -13.27 -14.26
C ARG A 220 15.68 -11.93 -14.48
N LEU A 221 14.35 -11.90 -14.39
CA LEU A 221 13.55 -10.67 -14.52
C LEU A 221 13.83 -9.66 -13.41
N SER A 222 14.02 -10.12 -12.17
CA SER A 222 14.43 -9.27 -11.04
C SER A 222 15.82 -8.66 -11.26
N ARG A 223 16.79 -9.43 -11.75
CA ARG A 223 18.13 -8.91 -12.10
C ARG A 223 18.08 -7.89 -13.23
N HIS A 224 17.24 -8.09 -14.25
CA HIS A 224 16.99 -7.10 -15.31
C HIS A 224 16.51 -5.77 -14.72
N THR A 225 15.45 -5.81 -13.90
CA THR A 225 14.91 -4.63 -13.20
C THR A 225 15.97 -3.92 -12.36
N GLN A 226 16.81 -4.67 -11.65
CA GLN A 226 17.84 -4.11 -10.77
C GLN A 226 18.81 -3.18 -11.50
N LYS A 227 19.13 -3.45 -12.77
CA LYS A 227 20.03 -2.61 -13.58
C LYS A 227 19.51 -1.18 -13.67
N PHE A 228 18.22 -1.00 -13.95
CA PHE A 228 17.58 0.31 -14.08
C PHE A 228 17.39 1.02 -12.75
N VAL A 229 17.02 0.29 -11.69
CA VAL A 229 16.83 0.88 -10.36
C VAL A 229 18.17 1.32 -9.77
N ARG A 230 19.26 0.57 -10.02
CA ARG A 230 20.60 0.90 -9.52
C ARG A 230 21.18 2.11 -10.22
N PHE A 231 20.94 2.27 -11.53
CA PHE A 231 21.39 3.41 -12.31
C PHE A 231 20.91 4.73 -11.68
N GLN A 232 21.85 5.58 -11.28
CA GLN A 232 21.60 6.87 -10.64
C GLN A 232 22.62 7.86 -11.20
N VAL A 233 22.14 8.96 -11.79
CA VAL A 233 22.98 10.11 -12.12
C VAL A 233 22.89 11.14 -11.00
N GLY A 234 23.95 11.93 -10.81
CA GLY A 234 23.93 13.04 -9.86
C GLY A 234 22.90 14.08 -10.26
N PHE A 235 22.00 14.44 -9.35
CA PHE A 235 21.10 15.59 -9.54
C PHE A 235 21.75 16.81 -8.88
N PRO A 236 22.07 17.88 -9.63
CA PRO A 236 22.61 19.12 -9.06
C PRO A 236 21.69 19.63 -7.95
N HIS A 237 22.27 20.16 -6.87
CA HIS A 237 21.53 20.67 -5.71
C HIS A 237 20.83 22.01 -5.97
N LEU A 238 21.25 22.73 -7.02
CA LEU A 238 20.64 23.94 -7.57
C LEU A 238 19.80 23.52 -8.80
N LEU A 239 18.53 23.87 -9.05
CA LEU A 239 17.51 24.70 -8.43
C LEU A 239 16.16 24.12 -8.89
N PRO A 240 15.50 23.23 -8.12
CA PRO A 240 14.17 22.72 -8.48
C PRO A 240 13.18 23.88 -8.74
N GLY A 241 13.28 24.90 -7.88
CA GLY A 241 12.73 26.26 -8.02
C GLY A 241 12.74 26.87 -9.43
N ILE A 242 13.97 27.10 -9.91
CA ILE A 242 14.21 27.82 -11.16
C ILE A 242 13.90 26.94 -12.37
N PHE A 243 14.19 25.64 -12.28
CA PHE A 243 13.84 24.69 -13.34
C PHE A 243 12.32 24.55 -13.49
N GLY A 244 11.57 24.49 -12.38
CA GLY A 244 10.11 24.49 -12.37
C GLY A 244 9.53 25.77 -12.99
N ALA A 245 10.08 26.94 -12.63
CA ALA A 245 9.69 28.22 -13.22
C ALA A 245 10.00 28.33 -14.72
N PHE A 246 11.15 27.83 -15.17
CA PHE A 246 11.53 27.78 -16.58
C PHE A 246 10.63 26.83 -17.37
N ILE A 247 10.44 25.60 -16.89
CA ILE A 247 9.51 24.64 -17.50
C ILE A 247 8.14 25.28 -17.61
N ARG A 248 7.63 25.92 -16.55
CA ARG A 248 6.32 26.58 -16.54
C ARG A 248 6.15 27.56 -17.69
N ALA A 249 7.17 28.37 -18.00
CA ALA A 249 7.12 29.39 -19.05
C ALA A 249 7.13 28.82 -20.48
N MET A 250 7.63 27.60 -20.70
CA MET A 250 7.66 27.02 -22.04
C MET A 250 6.26 26.60 -22.54
N PRO A 251 5.90 26.86 -23.81
CA PRO A 251 4.63 26.42 -24.39
C PRO A 251 4.60 24.92 -24.73
N VAL A 252 5.78 24.30 -24.82
CA VAL A 252 5.97 22.87 -25.12
C VAL A 252 6.38 22.09 -23.87
N ALA A 253 6.07 20.79 -23.87
CA ALA A 253 6.46 19.84 -22.85
C ALA A 253 6.95 18.54 -23.47
N PHE A 254 7.86 17.87 -22.77
CA PHE A 254 8.34 16.54 -23.13
C PHE A 254 7.56 15.48 -22.37
N ALA A 255 7.29 14.34 -23.03
CA ALA A 255 6.76 13.16 -22.36
C ALA A 255 7.73 12.71 -21.25
N GLN A 256 7.21 12.47 -20.06
CA GLN A 256 8.03 12.16 -18.90
C GLN A 256 8.42 10.68 -18.87
N ASP A 257 9.73 10.42 -18.91
CA ASP A 257 10.27 9.10 -18.59
C ASP A 257 10.45 8.97 -17.07
N GLY A 258 9.80 7.99 -16.45
CA GLY A 258 9.83 7.84 -15.00
C GLY A 258 11.18 7.41 -14.42
N MET A 259 12.23 7.20 -15.24
CA MET A 259 13.61 7.12 -14.75
C MET A 259 14.03 8.41 -14.03
N LEU A 260 13.59 9.57 -14.51
CA LEU A 260 13.84 10.85 -13.86
C LEU A 260 13.16 10.90 -12.48
N TYR A 261 11.87 10.57 -12.44
CA TYR A 261 11.10 10.54 -11.20
C TYR A 261 11.67 9.53 -10.19
N LYS A 262 12.08 8.35 -10.66
CA LYS A 262 12.78 7.34 -9.85
C LYS A 262 14.06 7.90 -9.20
N MET A 263 14.84 8.73 -9.90
CA MET A 263 16.04 9.34 -9.32
C MET A 263 15.70 10.32 -8.19
N MET A 264 14.63 11.11 -8.36
CA MET A 264 14.11 12.01 -7.33
C MET A 264 13.59 11.24 -6.11
N LEU A 265 12.77 10.20 -6.33
CA LEU A 265 12.26 9.31 -5.27
C LEU A 265 13.41 8.65 -4.48
N ARG A 266 14.45 8.18 -5.17
CA ARG A 266 15.60 7.57 -4.52
C ARG A 266 16.42 8.55 -3.69
N LYS A 267 16.42 9.85 -4.02
CA LYS A 267 17.13 10.89 -3.25
C LYS A 267 16.26 11.40 -2.11
N TRP A 268 15.10 11.96 -2.41
CA TRP A 268 14.27 12.69 -1.44
C TRP A 268 13.02 11.94 -0.97
N GLY A 269 12.66 10.81 -1.59
CA GLY A 269 11.32 10.23 -1.44
C GLY A 269 10.30 11.06 -2.23
N THR A 270 9.01 10.91 -1.93
CA THR A 270 7.95 11.71 -2.58
C THR A 270 8.08 13.20 -2.29
N ALA A 271 8.62 13.55 -1.11
CA ALA A 271 8.97 14.92 -0.72
C ALA A 271 9.81 15.69 -1.74
N SER A 272 10.40 15.02 -2.74
CA SER A 272 10.99 15.66 -3.92
C SER A 272 10.07 16.66 -4.63
N LEU A 273 8.75 16.45 -4.54
CA LEU A 273 7.74 17.26 -5.21
C LEU A 273 7.34 18.51 -4.41
N ASN A 274 7.79 18.64 -3.16
CA ASN A 274 7.29 19.68 -2.26
C ASN A 274 7.48 21.11 -2.79
N GLN A 275 8.54 21.32 -3.56
CA GLN A 275 8.82 22.61 -4.19
C GLN A 275 8.31 22.66 -5.64
N PHE A 276 8.54 21.58 -6.38
CA PHE A 276 8.26 21.49 -7.81
C PHE A 276 6.75 21.59 -8.12
N SER A 277 5.91 20.90 -7.34
CA SER A 277 4.47 20.85 -7.60
C SER A 277 3.78 22.20 -7.37
N PRO A 278 3.98 22.94 -6.26
CA PRO A 278 3.43 24.29 -6.13
C PRO A 278 3.86 25.24 -7.24
N GLU A 279 5.12 25.17 -7.68
CA GLU A 279 5.65 26.08 -8.68
C GLU A 279 5.14 25.79 -10.09
N THR A 280 4.92 24.52 -10.43
CA THR A 280 4.34 24.13 -11.71
C THR A 280 2.82 24.31 -11.75
N GLY A 281 2.19 24.55 -10.60
CA GLY A 281 0.73 24.60 -10.45
C GLY A 281 0.10 23.23 -10.24
N ASP A 282 0.88 22.20 -9.97
CA ASP A 282 0.39 20.86 -9.67
C ASP A 282 -0.08 20.73 -8.20
N ALA A 283 0.43 21.51 -7.25
CA ALA A 283 -0.07 21.46 -5.88
C ALA A 283 -1.17 22.51 -5.65
N PRO A 284 -2.33 22.15 -5.07
CA PRO A 284 -3.32 23.12 -4.64
C PRO A 284 -2.82 23.91 -3.42
N ILE A 285 -3.19 25.19 -3.34
CA ILE A 285 -2.77 26.12 -2.29
C ILE A 285 -4.01 26.79 -1.68
N LYS A 286 -4.00 27.07 -0.37
CA LYS A 286 -5.06 27.81 0.34
C LYS A 286 -6.47 27.27 0.04
N ASN A 287 -6.73 26.02 0.44
CA ASN A 287 -7.94 25.26 0.11
C ASN A 287 -8.37 25.38 -1.37
N TRP A 288 -7.43 25.25 -2.31
CA TRP A 288 -7.65 25.33 -3.76
C TRP A 288 -8.00 26.71 -4.35
N THR A 289 -8.20 27.75 -3.52
CA THR A 289 -8.41 29.14 -3.97
C THR A 289 -7.11 29.83 -4.36
N GLY A 290 -6.02 29.48 -3.68
CA GLY A 290 -4.70 30.03 -3.90
C GLY A 290 -4.00 29.45 -5.12
N SER A 291 -2.95 30.15 -5.54
CA SER A 291 -2.14 29.86 -6.71
C SER A 291 -0.66 29.69 -6.35
N SER A 292 0.16 29.34 -7.35
CA SER A 292 1.62 29.31 -7.22
C SER A 292 2.24 30.66 -6.80
N ARG A 293 1.52 31.79 -6.94
CA ARG A 293 2.00 33.11 -6.47
C ARG A 293 1.83 33.27 -4.97
N ASP A 294 0.74 32.76 -4.42
CA ASP A 294 0.44 32.79 -2.99
C ASP A 294 1.43 31.92 -2.20
N TRP A 295 1.91 30.84 -2.81
CA TRP A 295 2.97 29.97 -2.27
C TRP A 295 4.39 30.37 -2.71
N GLY A 296 4.63 31.65 -3.00
CA GLY A 296 5.86 32.18 -3.58
C GLY A 296 7.19 31.71 -2.94
N PHE A 297 8.31 32.06 -3.56
CA PHE A 297 9.63 31.45 -3.31
C PHE A 297 10.01 31.27 -1.82
N ARG A 298 9.73 32.25 -0.96
CA ARG A 298 10.02 32.17 0.49
C ARG A 298 9.28 31.02 1.18
N ARG A 299 7.97 30.84 0.93
CA ARG A 299 7.16 29.74 1.51
C ARG A 299 7.53 28.40 0.89
N SER A 300 7.74 28.38 -0.43
CA SER A 300 8.25 27.22 -1.17
C SER A 300 9.59 26.71 -0.59
N PHE A 301 10.51 27.62 -0.23
CA PHE A 301 11.80 27.26 0.37
C PHE A 301 11.67 26.62 1.76
N ALA A 302 10.66 27.00 2.55
CA ALA A 302 10.42 26.40 3.86
C ALA A 302 10.11 24.90 3.74
N THR A 303 9.44 24.48 2.68
CA THR A 303 9.11 23.07 2.43
C THR A 303 10.08 22.37 1.47
N HIS A 304 11.26 22.97 1.24
CA HIS A 304 12.26 22.43 0.32
C HIS A 304 12.66 20.98 0.67
N PRO A 305 12.74 20.05 -0.31
CA PRO A 305 13.04 18.62 -0.06
C PRO A 305 14.33 18.39 0.74
N GLY A 306 15.31 19.28 0.58
CA GLY A 306 16.56 19.32 1.33
C GLY A 306 16.39 19.45 2.85
N GLN A 307 15.36 20.13 3.35
CA GLN A 307 15.13 20.29 4.79
C GLN A 307 14.65 18.99 5.43
N PHE A 308 13.83 18.21 4.71
CA PHE A 308 13.34 16.91 5.18
C PHE A 308 14.47 15.87 5.23
N ILE A 309 15.31 15.80 4.19
CA ILE A 309 16.42 14.83 4.18
C ILE A 309 17.54 15.18 5.18
N LYS A 310 17.67 16.43 5.64
CA LYS A 310 18.60 16.78 6.73
C LYS A 310 18.24 16.06 8.03
N ARG A 311 16.95 15.76 8.25
CA ARG A 311 16.46 15.05 9.42
C ARG A 311 16.42 13.54 9.22
N GLU A 312 16.56 13.05 7.99
CA GLU A 312 16.58 11.62 7.67
C GLU A 312 17.82 10.93 8.26
N LYS A 313 17.60 9.99 9.17
CA LYS A 313 18.64 9.19 9.83
C LYS A 313 18.91 7.90 9.09
N VAL A 314 17.84 7.19 8.70
CA VAL A 314 17.92 5.88 8.05
C VAL A 314 16.91 5.80 6.92
N LYS A 315 17.33 5.31 5.75
CA LYS A 315 16.39 4.92 4.69
C LYS A 315 15.87 3.52 4.92
N TYR A 316 14.55 3.37 4.82
CA TYR A 316 13.90 2.08 4.87
C TYR A 316 13.33 1.69 3.50
N HIS A 317 13.06 0.40 3.35
CA HIS A 317 12.50 -0.18 2.14
C HIS A 317 11.20 -0.91 2.50
N CYS A 318 10.20 -0.91 1.61
CA CYS A 318 9.12 -1.90 1.71
C CYS A 318 9.68 -3.30 1.44
N TYR A 319 8.93 -4.35 1.78
CA TYR A 319 9.26 -5.69 1.32
C TYR A 319 9.49 -5.73 -0.20
N SER A 320 10.55 -6.41 -0.63
CA SER A 320 10.96 -6.55 -2.03
C SER A 320 11.18 -5.23 -2.79
N CYS A 321 11.39 -4.09 -2.10
CA CYS A 321 11.58 -2.81 -2.77
C CYS A 321 13.07 -2.48 -2.95
N PRO A 322 13.60 -2.37 -4.18
CA PRO A 322 14.98 -1.92 -4.41
C PRO A 322 15.15 -0.39 -4.42
N LEU A 323 14.05 0.39 -4.32
CA LEU A 323 14.05 1.85 -4.46
C LEU A 323 14.35 2.61 -3.17
N GLY A 324 13.66 2.27 -2.07
CA GLY A 324 13.84 2.91 -0.75
C GLY A 324 13.44 4.39 -0.70
N CYS A 325 12.17 4.71 -1.00
CA CYS A 325 11.66 6.09 -0.99
C CYS A 325 11.50 6.67 0.43
N GLY A 326 11.12 5.83 1.39
CA GLY A 326 10.87 6.23 2.79
C GLY A 326 12.13 6.29 3.64
N GLY A 327 11.99 6.86 4.84
CA GLY A 327 13.06 6.93 5.82
C GLY A 327 12.52 7.29 7.20
N ILE A 328 13.35 7.09 8.22
CA ILE A 328 13.09 7.54 9.59
C ILE A 328 13.80 8.88 9.78
N CYS A 329 13.06 9.87 10.22
CA CYS A 329 13.54 11.22 10.48
C CYS A 329 13.56 11.50 11.98
N SER A 330 14.54 12.29 12.43
CA SER A 330 14.52 12.86 13.78
C SER A 330 13.56 14.03 13.87
N THR A 331 12.89 14.19 15.00
CA THR A 331 11.94 15.25 15.29
C THR A 331 12.27 15.99 16.58
N THR A 332 11.68 17.18 16.74
CA THR A 332 11.74 17.99 17.95
C THR A 332 10.47 17.74 18.79
N GLY A 333 10.53 17.98 20.10
CA GLY A 333 9.37 17.83 20.99
C GLY A 333 9.15 16.43 21.57
N LYS A 334 7.86 16.05 21.72
CA LYS A 334 7.38 14.85 22.44
C LYS A 334 7.92 13.56 21.83
N TYR A 335 7.77 13.40 20.52
CA TYR A 335 8.28 12.23 19.79
C TYR A 335 9.67 12.58 19.23
N LYS A 336 10.62 11.65 19.32
CA LYS A 336 12.02 11.86 18.89
C LYS A 336 12.29 11.44 17.46
N GLN A 337 11.45 10.58 16.92
CA GLN A 337 11.54 10.07 15.56
C GLN A 337 10.16 9.94 14.96
N THR A 338 10.09 10.02 13.63
CA THR A 338 8.89 9.75 12.86
C THR A 338 9.26 9.23 11.47
N HIS A 339 8.29 8.67 10.76
CA HIS A 339 8.42 8.38 9.34
C HIS A 339 8.56 9.68 8.57
N LYS A 340 9.49 9.72 7.60
CA LYS A 340 9.65 10.88 6.72
C LYS A 340 8.29 11.21 6.06
N PRO A 341 7.76 12.42 6.25
CA PRO A 341 6.47 12.80 5.67
C PRO A 341 6.47 12.63 4.15
N GLU A 342 5.39 12.06 3.63
CA GLU A 342 5.15 11.97 2.19
C GLU A 342 4.72 13.34 1.63
N TYR A 343 4.88 13.54 0.32
CA TYR A 343 4.45 14.75 -0.40
C TYR A 343 3.04 15.19 -0.01
N GLU A 344 2.10 14.26 -0.04
CA GLU A 344 0.69 14.48 0.28
C GLU A 344 0.51 15.05 1.69
N THR A 345 1.21 14.50 2.68
CA THR A 345 1.19 14.99 4.07
C THR A 345 1.77 16.40 4.16
N VAL A 346 2.90 16.66 3.50
CA VAL A 346 3.55 17.98 3.55
C VAL A 346 2.67 19.06 2.92
N LEU A 347 2.01 18.77 1.80
CA LEU A 347 1.24 19.78 1.08
C LEU A 347 -0.17 19.97 1.66
N SER A 348 -0.81 18.90 2.13
CA SER A 348 -2.12 19.00 2.80
C SER A 348 -2.05 19.77 4.12
N LEU A 349 -1.00 19.55 4.93
CA LEU A 349 -0.80 20.25 6.21
C LEU A 349 0.03 21.54 6.07
N GLY A 350 0.61 21.77 4.90
CA GLY A 350 1.47 22.91 4.57
C GLY A 350 0.81 23.85 3.57
N GLY A 351 1.03 23.61 2.28
CA GLY A 351 0.54 24.46 1.18
C GLY A 351 -0.96 24.75 1.21
N LEU A 352 -1.76 23.74 1.53
CA LEU A 352 -3.21 23.86 1.59
C LEU A 352 -3.70 24.71 2.78
N CYS A 353 -3.03 24.61 3.94
CA CYS A 353 -3.33 25.34 5.17
C CYS A 353 -2.50 26.63 5.35
N MET A 354 -1.65 26.94 4.38
CA MET A 354 -0.65 28.01 4.41
C MET A 354 0.41 27.92 5.52
N ASN A 355 0.65 26.72 6.07
CA ASN A 355 1.60 26.48 7.15
C ASN A 355 3.01 26.21 6.62
N THR A 356 4.00 26.95 7.11
CA THR A 356 5.42 26.81 6.71
C THR A 356 6.31 26.25 7.82
N ASP A 357 5.76 25.93 8.97
CA ASP A 357 6.52 25.47 10.12
C ASP A 357 6.88 23.98 9.99
N ILE A 358 8.14 23.69 9.68
CA ILE A 358 8.62 22.32 9.40
C ILE A 358 8.49 21.42 10.63
N ASP A 359 8.71 21.95 11.84
CA ASP A 359 8.62 21.17 13.08
C ASP A 359 7.19 20.66 13.30
N SER A 360 6.18 21.51 13.07
CA SER A 360 4.78 21.13 13.10
C SER A 360 4.44 20.10 12.02
N LEU A 361 5.00 20.18 10.81
CA LEU A 361 4.74 19.19 9.76
C LEU A 361 5.23 17.78 10.15
N PHE A 362 6.40 17.69 10.80
CA PHE A 362 6.88 16.43 11.36
C PHE A 362 6.03 15.96 12.54
N TYR A 363 5.65 16.86 13.45
CA TYR A 363 4.80 16.54 14.59
C TYR A 363 3.42 16.04 14.16
N LEU A 364 2.76 16.74 13.24
CA LEU A 364 1.44 16.40 12.73
C LEU A 364 1.46 15.09 11.95
N ASN A 365 2.49 14.86 11.13
CA ASN A 365 2.70 13.55 10.48
C ASN A 365 2.78 12.43 11.53
N GLU A 366 3.55 12.63 12.60
CA GLU A 366 3.64 11.64 13.67
C GLU A 366 2.30 11.45 14.36
N VAL A 367 1.68 12.50 14.88
CA VAL A 367 0.41 12.41 15.63
C VAL A 367 -0.70 11.76 14.80
N LEU A 368 -0.82 12.09 13.52
CA LEU A 368 -1.81 11.48 12.62
C LEU A 368 -1.51 10.00 12.34
N ASN A 369 -0.24 9.61 12.18
CA ASN A 369 0.15 8.21 12.13
C ASN A 369 -0.23 7.49 13.44
N ARG A 370 0.16 8.03 14.60
CA ARG A 370 -0.15 7.43 15.90
C ARG A 370 -1.67 7.27 16.11
N ALA A 371 -2.46 8.27 15.72
CA ALA A 371 -3.91 8.24 15.80
C ALA A 371 -4.57 7.30 14.77
N GLY A 372 -3.93 7.08 13.63
CA GLY A 372 -4.48 6.38 12.48
C GLY A 372 -5.50 7.20 11.70
N MET A 373 -5.20 8.48 11.44
CA MET A 373 -6.03 9.41 10.68
C MET A 373 -5.34 9.86 9.38
N ASP A 374 -6.06 9.86 8.26
CA ASP A 374 -5.53 10.21 6.93
C ASP A 374 -5.07 11.67 6.87
N THR A 375 -3.82 11.90 6.52
CA THR A 375 -3.21 13.23 6.48
C THR A 375 -3.81 14.12 5.39
N ILE A 376 -4.18 13.55 4.24
CA ILE A 376 -4.81 14.30 3.14
C ILE A 376 -6.15 14.85 3.61
N SER A 377 -6.99 13.96 4.14
CA SER A 377 -8.35 14.31 4.54
C SER A 377 -8.35 15.22 5.78
N ALA A 378 -7.47 14.97 6.75
CA ALA A 378 -7.30 15.84 7.91
C ALA A 378 -6.83 17.26 7.50
N GLY A 379 -5.80 17.37 6.66
CA GLY A 379 -5.31 18.67 6.18
C GLY A 379 -6.34 19.44 5.36
N THR A 380 -7.08 18.75 4.48
CA THR A 380 -8.17 19.34 3.70
C THR A 380 -9.32 19.82 4.60
N THR A 381 -9.65 19.06 5.64
CA THR A 381 -10.70 19.44 6.60
C THR A 381 -10.31 20.64 7.46
N VAL A 382 -9.03 20.73 7.85
CA VAL A 382 -8.51 21.93 8.52
C VAL A 382 -8.55 23.14 7.59
N ALA A 383 -8.13 23.00 6.33
CA ALA A 383 -8.15 24.09 5.36
C ALA A 383 -9.59 24.59 5.10
N PHE A 384 -10.56 23.66 5.04
CA PHE A 384 -11.99 23.96 5.00
C PHE A 384 -12.46 24.77 6.22
N ALA A 385 -12.09 24.34 7.44
CA ALA A 385 -12.48 25.04 8.66
C ALA A 385 -11.87 26.45 8.76
N ILE A 386 -10.61 26.62 8.33
CA ILE A 386 -9.97 27.95 8.25
C ILE A 386 -10.71 28.85 7.25
N GLU A 387 -11.12 28.33 6.09
CA GLU A 387 -11.86 29.12 5.12
C GLU A 387 -13.27 29.48 5.60
N CYS A 388 -13.97 28.56 6.28
CA CYS A 388 -15.25 28.86 6.92
C CYS A 388 -15.10 29.96 7.98
N TYR A 389 -14.03 29.94 8.76
CA TYR A 389 -13.73 30.99 9.74
C TYR A 389 -13.41 32.33 9.07
N GLU A 390 -12.58 32.35 8.00
CA GLU A 390 -12.27 33.55 7.22
C GLU A 390 -13.54 34.20 6.63
N ASN A 391 -14.54 33.39 6.29
CA ASN A 391 -15.82 33.85 5.71
C ASN A 391 -16.94 34.03 6.76
N GLY A 392 -16.64 33.95 8.05
CA GLY A 392 -17.61 34.19 9.13
C GLY A 392 -18.66 33.09 9.32
N ILE A 393 -18.50 31.92 8.69
CA ILE A 393 -19.36 30.75 8.90
C ILE A 393 -19.07 30.10 10.24
N LEU A 394 -17.78 30.03 10.60
CA LEU A 394 -17.35 29.63 11.94
C LEU A 394 -16.87 30.88 12.68
N THR A 395 -17.29 31.02 13.93
CA THR A 395 -16.91 32.11 14.81
C THR A 395 -15.85 31.67 15.82
N ARG A 396 -15.26 32.63 16.54
CA ARG A 396 -14.32 32.34 17.64
C ARG A 396 -14.98 31.52 18.77
N GLN A 397 -16.29 31.63 18.92
CA GLN A 397 -17.03 30.85 19.90
C GLN A 397 -17.13 29.39 19.47
N ASP A 398 -17.49 29.14 18.20
CA ASP A 398 -17.61 27.79 17.64
C ASP A 398 -16.29 27.02 17.68
N THR A 399 -15.17 27.73 17.56
CA THR A 399 -13.83 27.15 17.58
C THR A 399 -13.27 26.94 19.00
N GLY A 400 -14.04 27.24 20.05
CA GLY A 400 -13.58 27.18 21.43
C GLY A 400 -12.43 28.15 21.72
N GLY A 401 -12.44 29.32 21.08
CA GLY A 401 -11.43 30.37 21.24
C GLY A 401 -10.25 30.29 20.27
N LEU A 402 -10.15 29.25 19.43
CA LEU A 402 -9.09 29.12 18.43
C LEU A 402 -9.26 30.14 17.31
N GLU A 403 -8.21 30.89 17.01
CA GLU A 403 -8.17 31.81 15.87
C GLU A 403 -7.72 31.05 14.61
N LEU A 404 -8.69 30.52 13.85
CA LEU A 404 -8.45 29.74 12.65
C LEU A 404 -8.10 30.64 11.45
N THR A 405 -6.88 31.19 11.45
CA THR A 405 -6.34 32.00 10.35
C THR A 405 -5.30 31.24 9.53
N TRP A 406 -5.17 31.59 8.24
CA TRP A 406 -4.24 30.94 7.32
C TRP A 406 -2.79 31.00 7.82
N GLY A 407 -2.14 29.84 7.92
CA GLY A 407 -0.76 29.72 8.41
C GLY A 407 -0.60 29.83 9.93
N ASN A 408 -1.68 29.90 10.72
CA ASN A 408 -1.61 29.85 12.18
C ASN A 408 -1.29 28.42 12.65
N THR A 409 0.01 28.10 12.72
CA THR A 409 0.52 26.78 13.10
C THR A 409 -0.06 26.27 14.42
N LYS A 410 -0.17 27.14 15.44
CA LYS A 410 -0.68 26.73 16.76
C LYS A 410 -2.14 26.28 16.70
N ALA A 411 -2.98 27.04 15.97
CA ALA A 411 -4.38 26.71 15.79
C ALA A 411 -4.57 25.44 14.95
N ILE A 412 -3.79 25.27 13.86
CA ILE A 412 -3.79 24.06 13.02
C ILE A 412 -3.44 22.81 13.85
N VAL A 413 -2.37 22.88 14.63
CA VAL A 413 -1.94 21.78 15.50
C VAL A 413 -3.03 21.42 16.50
N LYS A 414 -3.58 22.43 17.19
CA LYS A 414 -4.60 22.19 18.20
C LYS A 414 -5.91 21.65 17.61
N LEU A 415 -6.30 22.11 16.42
CA LEU A 415 -7.51 21.62 15.75
C LEU A 415 -7.38 20.13 15.37
N ILE A 416 -6.22 19.71 14.86
CA ILE A 416 -5.97 18.29 14.55
C ILE A 416 -6.01 17.42 15.82
N GLU A 417 -5.42 17.90 16.92
CA GLU A 417 -5.52 17.20 18.21
C GLU A 417 -6.98 17.05 18.67
N LYS A 418 -7.78 18.10 18.52
CA LYS A 418 -9.22 18.06 18.82
C LYS A 418 -9.99 17.13 17.88
N MET A 419 -9.64 17.06 16.59
CA MET A 419 -10.24 16.10 15.64
C MET A 419 -9.98 14.65 16.05
N ILE A 420 -8.74 14.32 16.44
CA ILE A 420 -8.38 12.98 16.91
C ILE A 420 -9.15 12.61 18.18
N GLN A 421 -9.34 13.58 19.07
CA GLN A 421 -10.05 13.43 20.33
C GLN A 421 -11.57 13.51 20.20
N ARG A 422 -12.11 13.89 19.02
CA ARG A 422 -13.51 14.26 18.82
C ARG A 422 -14.01 15.26 19.88
N ASP A 423 -13.24 16.33 20.09
CA ASP A 423 -13.53 17.34 21.12
C ASP A 423 -14.04 18.65 20.50
N GLY A 424 -15.27 19.05 20.82
CA GLY A 424 -15.93 20.27 20.33
C GLY A 424 -16.00 20.30 18.80
N LEU A 425 -15.52 21.38 18.17
CA LEU A 425 -15.40 21.47 16.70
C LEU A 425 -14.63 20.28 16.09
N GLY A 426 -13.71 19.66 16.85
CA GLY A 426 -13.00 18.46 16.40
C GLY A 426 -13.92 17.30 16.04
N ASP A 427 -15.02 17.08 16.77
CA ASP A 427 -15.97 16.01 16.48
C ASP A 427 -16.75 16.25 15.18
N ILE A 428 -17.12 17.51 14.93
CA ILE A 428 -17.80 17.92 13.70
C ILE A 428 -16.90 17.64 12.48
N LEU A 429 -15.59 17.89 12.62
CA LEU A 429 -14.60 17.77 11.56
C LEU A 429 -14.00 16.35 11.41
N ALA A 430 -14.12 15.47 12.41
CA ALA A 430 -13.45 14.18 12.43
C ALA A 430 -13.91 13.20 11.33
N ASP A 431 -14.98 13.51 10.60
CA ASP A 431 -15.58 12.66 9.57
C ASP A 431 -15.34 13.18 8.13
N GLY A 432 -14.48 14.18 7.96
CA GLY A 432 -14.13 14.75 6.65
C GLY A 432 -15.02 15.92 6.22
N VAL A 433 -14.66 16.58 5.12
CA VAL A 433 -15.24 17.87 4.71
C VAL A 433 -16.70 17.79 4.34
N LYS A 434 -17.16 16.68 3.76
CA LYS A 434 -18.57 16.53 3.35
C LYS A 434 -19.47 16.46 4.58
N ALA A 435 -19.17 15.53 5.49
CA ALA A 435 -19.91 15.38 6.75
C ALA A 435 -19.83 16.64 7.62
N ALA A 436 -18.66 17.29 7.66
CA ALA A 436 -18.48 18.55 8.37
C ALA A 436 -19.36 19.67 7.78
N ALA A 437 -19.40 19.82 6.46
CA ALA A 437 -20.21 20.84 5.81
C ALA A 437 -21.72 20.61 6.04
N GLU A 438 -22.18 19.36 5.99
CA GLU A 438 -23.57 18.99 6.31
C GLU A 438 -23.94 19.36 7.76
N LYS A 439 -23.04 19.10 8.72
CA LYS A 439 -23.25 19.44 10.14
C LYS A 439 -23.18 20.95 10.42
N ILE A 440 -22.29 21.68 9.73
CA ILE A 440 -22.09 23.13 9.93
C ILE A 440 -23.20 23.93 9.25
N GLY A 441 -23.65 23.52 8.06
CA GLY A 441 -24.64 24.25 7.27
C GLY A 441 -24.16 25.62 6.81
N ASN A 442 -25.06 26.60 6.73
CA ASN A 442 -24.77 28.01 6.43
C ASN A 442 -23.98 28.27 5.15
N GLY A 443 -24.20 27.47 4.10
CA GLY A 443 -23.48 27.61 2.82
C GLY A 443 -22.05 27.07 2.86
N SER A 444 -21.67 26.35 3.93
CA SER A 444 -20.31 25.83 4.09
C SER A 444 -19.92 24.82 3.00
N GLU A 445 -20.88 24.14 2.37
CA GLU A 445 -20.67 23.18 1.29
C GLU A 445 -19.87 23.75 0.12
N LYS A 446 -19.95 25.07 -0.13
CA LYS A 446 -19.16 25.77 -1.15
C LYS A 446 -17.64 25.72 -0.92
N TYR A 447 -17.22 25.51 0.33
CA TYR A 447 -15.83 25.47 0.76
C TYR A 447 -15.29 24.04 0.90
N ALA A 448 -16.16 23.03 0.85
CA ALA A 448 -15.79 21.63 0.96
C ALA A 448 -15.21 21.12 -0.37
N VAL A 449 -13.92 20.78 -0.39
CA VAL A 449 -13.24 20.30 -1.61
C VAL A 449 -13.10 18.77 -1.60
N HIS A 450 -14.06 18.11 -2.24
CA HIS A 450 -14.11 16.64 -2.36
C HIS A 450 -14.64 16.17 -3.72
N ALA A 451 -14.56 14.86 -3.97
CA ALA A 451 -15.32 14.14 -4.98
C ALA A 451 -15.99 12.92 -4.33
N GLY A 452 -17.33 12.84 -4.40
CA GLY A 452 -18.12 11.78 -3.76
C GLY A 452 -17.96 11.68 -2.23
N GLY A 453 -17.62 12.79 -1.56
CA GLY A 453 -17.30 12.85 -0.13
C GLY A 453 -15.82 12.69 0.20
N GLN A 454 -15.02 12.12 -0.70
CA GLN A 454 -13.59 11.93 -0.48
C GLN A 454 -12.80 13.18 -0.88
N GLU A 455 -12.00 13.72 0.04
CA GLU A 455 -11.16 14.89 -0.13
C GLU A 455 -10.22 14.76 -1.33
N LEU A 456 -9.94 15.86 -2.04
CA LEU A 456 -9.01 15.80 -3.17
C LEU A 456 -7.55 15.75 -2.70
N PRO A 457 -6.67 14.98 -3.37
CA PRO A 457 -5.26 14.89 -3.04
C PRO A 457 -4.48 16.09 -3.59
N MET A 458 -3.19 16.19 -3.29
CA MET A 458 -2.37 17.37 -3.59
C MET A 458 -1.89 17.41 -5.05
N HIS A 459 -2.72 17.01 -6.00
CA HIS A 459 -2.48 17.10 -7.44
C HIS A 459 -3.65 17.84 -8.12
N ASP A 460 -3.37 19.02 -8.65
CA ASP A 460 -4.34 19.95 -9.20
C ASP A 460 -4.62 19.62 -10.67
N PRO A 461 -5.84 19.17 -11.02
CA PRO A 461 -6.15 18.79 -12.39
C PRO A 461 -6.09 19.96 -13.38
N ARG A 462 -6.12 21.21 -12.89
CA ARG A 462 -5.89 22.38 -13.74
C ARG A 462 -4.47 22.38 -14.33
N ASN A 463 -3.55 21.56 -13.81
CA ASN A 463 -2.23 21.32 -14.41
C ASN A 463 -2.15 20.06 -15.28
N ASP A 464 -2.77 18.96 -14.85
CA ASP A 464 -2.94 17.74 -15.65
C ASP A 464 -4.41 17.29 -15.62
N PRO A 465 -5.19 17.60 -16.67
CA PRO A 465 -6.61 17.24 -16.73
C PRO A 465 -6.90 15.74 -16.63
N GLY A 466 -5.90 14.87 -16.83
CA GLY A 466 -6.07 13.44 -16.61
C GLY A 466 -6.50 13.11 -15.17
N PHE A 467 -6.04 13.88 -14.18
CA PHE A 467 -6.48 13.69 -12.79
C PHE A 467 -7.97 13.96 -12.60
N ALA A 468 -8.55 14.95 -13.29
CA ALA A 468 -9.96 15.29 -13.17
C ALA A 468 -10.87 14.12 -13.57
N ILE A 469 -10.47 13.36 -14.61
CA ILE A 469 -11.21 12.16 -15.02
C ILE A 469 -11.26 11.16 -13.87
N HIS A 470 -10.09 10.77 -13.36
CA HIS A 470 -10.00 9.77 -12.29
C HIS A 470 -10.64 10.23 -10.98
N TYR A 471 -10.67 11.54 -10.70
CA TYR A 471 -11.36 12.04 -9.50
C TYR A 471 -12.87 11.88 -9.61
N ALA A 472 -13.42 11.94 -10.82
CA ALA A 472 -14.86 11.89 -11.07
C ALA A 472 -15.40 10.48 -11.34
N VAL A 473 -14.69 9.65 -12.13
CA VAL A 473 -15.29 8.41 -12.71
C VAL A 473 -14.94 7.13 -11.98
N GLU A 474 -13.99 7.17 -11.05
CA GLU A 474 -13.48 5.95 -10.41
C GLU A 474 -14.44 5.48 -9.32
N PRO A 475 -14.61 4.16 -9.10
CA PRO A 475 -15.42 3.62 -8.00
C PRO A 475 -15.02 4.16 -6.63
N THR A 476 -13.76 4.57 -6.50
CA THR A 476 -13.20 5.35 -5.37
C THR A 476 -12.85 6.76 -5.84
N PRO A 477 -13.79 7.72 -5.82
CA PRO A 477 -13.57 9.06 -6.35
C PRO A 477 -12.50 9.83 -5.56
N GLY A 478 -12.00 10.92 -6.15
CA GLY A 478 -11.05 11.83 -5.49
C GLY A 478 -9.67 11.22 -5.23
N ARG A 479 -9.16 10.33 -6.10
CA ARG A 479 -7.85 9.65 -5.91
C ARG A 479 -6.85 9.92 -7.04
N HIS A 480 -5.64 10.37 -6.67
CA HIS A 480 -4.52 10.53 -7.59
C HIS A 480 -3.77 9.23 -7.86
N THR A 481 -4.03 8.15 -7.10
CA THR A 481 -3.23 6.93 -7.22
C THR A 481 -3.56 6.11 -8.46
N LEU A 482 -4.66 6.43 -9.15
CA LEU A 482 -5.27 5.61 -10.20
C LEU A 482 -4.74 5.95 -11.60
N GLY A 483 -4.59 7.23 -11.94
CA GLY A 483 -4.15 7.58 -13.28
C GLY A 483 -3.99 9.09 -13.50
N SER A 484 -3.29 9.43 -14.57
CA SER A 484 -3.20 10.76 -15.17
C SER A 484 -2.52 10.67 -16.54
N GLY A 485 -2.48 11.77 -17.30
CA GLY A 485 -1.71 11.82 -18.55
C GLY A 485 -0.23 11.58 -18.28
N LEU A 486 0.32 12.22 -17.24
CA LEU A 486 1.69 12.03 -16.78
C LEU A 486 2.02 10.56 -16.47
N TYR A 487 1.09 9.81 -15.88
CA TYR A 487 1.37 8.41 -15.53
C TYR A 487 1.38 7.50 -16.74
N TYR A 488 0.52 7.76 -17.71
CA TYR A 488 0.53 7.04 -18.97
C TYR A 488 1.90 7.17 -19.66
N GLU A 489 2.44 8.40 -19.71
CA GLU A 489 3.79 8.68 -20.23
C GLU A 489 4.87 7.85 -19.51
N MET A 490 4.80 7.76 -18.18
CA MET A 490 5.79 7.03 -17.38
C MET A 490 5.64 5.51 -17.47
N TYR A 491 4.41 4.98 -17.55
CA TYR A 491 4.19 3.54 -17.69
C TYR A 491 4.68 3.00 -19.02
N GLN A 492 4.64 3.81 -20.09
CA GLN A 492 5.09 3.43 -21.43
C GLN A 492 4.42 2.14 -21.96
N LEU A 493 3.14 1.93 -21.63
CA LEU A 493 2.42 0.69 -21.94
C LEU A 493 2.34 0.40 -23.44
N TRP A 494 2.26 1.43 -24.29
CA TRP A 494 2.22 1.29 -25.75
C TRP A 494 3.45 0.58 -26.36
N LYS A 495 4.52 0.40 -25.57
CA LYS A 495 5.70 -0.35 -26.01
C LYS A 495 5.55 -1.87 -25.85
N VAL A 496 4.62 -2.32 -25.00
CA VAL A 496 4.43 -3.74 -24.68
C VAL A 496 3.01 -4.22 -24.97
N VAL A 497 2.04 -3.31 -25.08
CA VAL A 497 0.64 -3.61 -25.42
C VAL A 497 0.34 -3.02 -26.79
N LYS A 498 -0.13 -3.87 -27.71
CA LYS A 498 -0.48 -3.48 -29.08
C LYS A 498 -1.75 -2.61 -29.08
N GLY A 499 -1.81 -1.67 -30.02
CA GLY A 499 -2.99 -0.81 -30.24
C GLY A 499 -3.15 0.36 -29.27
N LEU A 500 -2.31 0.49 -28.24
CA LEU A 500 -2.35 1.66 -27.35
C LEU A 500 -1.75 2.92 -28.01
N PRO A 501 -2.34 4.11 -27.79
CA PRO A 501 -1.82 5.37 -28.34
C PRO A 501 -0.40 5.67 -27.86
N LYS A 502 0.51 6.00 -28.77
CA LYS A 502 1.88 6.39 -28.42
C LYS A 502 1.89 7.84 -27.94
N ALA A 503 2.40 8.08 -26.73
CA ALA A 503 2.65 9.45 -26.27
C ALA A 503 3.75 10.10 -27.14
N PRO A 504 3.51 11.28 -27.74
CA PRO A 504 4.54 11.98 -28.50
C PRO A 504 5.65 12.44 -27.57
N MET A 505 6.91 12.36 -28.03
CA MET A 505 8.06 12.78 -27.23
C MET A 505 8.00 14.28 -26.85
N LEU A 506 7.47 15.11 -27.75
CA LEU A 506 7.30 16.56 -27.59
C LEU A 506 5.88 16.95 -27.98
N PHE A 507 5.23 17.80 -27.18
CA PHE A 507 3.87 18.28 -27.46
C PHE A 507 3.62 19.68 -26.89
N PHE A 508 2.63 20.38 -27.44
CA PHE A 508 2.17 21.67 -26.91
C PHE A 508 1.35 21.46 -25.63
N LYS A 509 1.67 22.18 -24.54
CA LYS A 509 0.94 22.02 -23.26
C LYS A 509 -0.55 22.29 -23.36
N GLY A 510 -0.96 23.22 -24.25
CA GLY A 510 -2.36 23.50 -24.53
C GLY A 510 -3.13 22.28 -25.04
N SER A 511 -2.44 21.32 -25.68
CA SER A 511 -3.07 20.08 -26.14
C SER A 511 -3.67 19.29 -24.99
N LYS A 512 -3.14 19.38 -23.76
CA LYS A 512 -3.64 18.68 -22.56
C LYS A 512 -5.08 19.04 -22.20
N TYR A 513 -5.58 20.21 -22.60
CA TYR A 513 -6.90 20.72 -22.22
C TYR A 513 -8.00 20.45 -23.25
N ARG A 514 -7.65 19.95 -24.45
CA ARG A 514 -8.64 19.54 -25.45
C ARG A 514 -9.40 18.31 -24.97
N ALA A 515 -10.73 18.39 -24.83
CA ALA A 515 -11.54 17.20 -24.60
C ALA A 515 -11.43 16.29 -25.83
N ALA A 516 -10.94 15.07 -25.64
CA ALA A 516 -10.69 14.12 -26.73
C ALA A 516 -10.92 12.69 -26.25
N LYS A 517 -11.60 11.88 -27.07
CA LYS A 517 -11.87 10.46 -26.78
C LYS A 517 -10.60 9.67 -26.49
N GLU A 518 -9.50 9.98 -27.21
CA GLU A 518 -8.19 9.36 -26.99
C GLU A 518 -7.69 9.51 -25.54
N LYS A 519 -7.92 10.66 -24.90
CA LYS A 519 -7.49 10.88 -23.51
C LYS A 519 -8.32 10.11 -22.51
N ALA A 520 -9.61 9.98 -22.78
CA ALA A 520 -10.49 9.15 -21.97
C ALA A 520 -10.11 7.67 -22.10
N PHE A 521 -9.76 7.22 -23.30
CA PHE A 521 -9.22 5.88 -23.56
C PHE A 521 -7.88 5.63 -22.83
N ILE A 522 -6.98 6.62 -22.84
CA ILE A 522 -5.73 6.58 -22.04
C ILE A 522 -6.03 6.47 -20.55
N ALA A 523 -6.99 7.25 -20.03
CA ALA A 523 -7.39 7.17 -18.63
C ALA A 523 -7.98 5.79 -18.28
N ALA A 524 -8.87 5.24 -19.12
CA ALA A 524 -9.38 3.89 -18.96
C ALA A 524 -8.25 2.84 -18.94
N THR A 525 -7.25 3.00 -19.81
CA THR A 525 -6.06 2.13 -19.84
C THR A 525 -5.26 2.21 -18.54
N ASN A 526 -5.08 3.41 -17.96
CA ASN A 526 -4.45 3.56 -16.65
C ASN A 526 -5.23 2.82 -15.56
N SER A 527 -6.57 2.94 -15.52
CA SER A 527 -7.40 2.24 -14.53
C SER A 527 -7.28 0.72 -14.67
N LYS A 528 -7.34 0.20 -15.92
CA LYS A 528 -7.11 -1.23 -16.24
C LYS A 528 -5.75 -1.69 -15.70
N TYR A 529 -4.69 -0.96 -16.04
CA TYR A 529 -3.33 -1.32 -15.61
C TYR A 529 -3.16 -1.22 -14.09
N MET A 530 -3.72 -0.22 -13.44
CA MET A 530 -3.66 -0.11 -11.98
C MET A 530 -4.37 -1.25 -11.25
N ASN A 531 -5.47 -1.78 -11.80
CA ASN A 531 -6.09 -2.99 -11.26
C ASN A 531 -5.16 -4.20 -11.37
N VAL A 532 -4.47 -4.39 -12.50
CA VAL A 532 -3.46 -5.46 -12.65
C VAL A 532 -2.33 -5.30 -11.64
N ILE A 533 -1.79 -4.08 -11.51
CA ILE A 533 -0.70 -3.77 -10.56
C ILE A 533 -1.12 -4.07 -9.13
N ASN A 534 -2.32 -3.64 -8.74
CA ASN A 534 -2.84 -3.86 -7.39
C ASN A 534 -3.13 -5.35 -7.14
N ALA A 535 -3.72 -6.06 -8.11
CA ALA A 535 -3.93 -7.51 -8.03
C ALA A 535 -2.61 -8.30 -7.92
N ALA A 536 -1.56 -7.83 -8.60
CA ALA A 536 -0.23 -8.38 -8.51
C ALA A 536 0.52 -7.99 -7.22
N GLY A 537 0.07 -6.97 -6.48
CA GLY A 537 0.71 -6.46 -5.25
C GLY A 537 1.90 -5.54 -5.51
N ALA A 538 1.98 -4.99 -6.72
CA ALA A 538 3.08 -4.15 -7.16
C ALA A 538 2.95 -2.70 -6.67
N CYS A 539 4.08 -2.07 -6.35
CA CYS A 539 4.15 -0.65 -6.06
C CYS A 539 4.12 0.16 -7.35
N LYS A 540 3.19 1.11 -7.44
CA LYS A 540 3.06 2.07 -8.54
C LYS A 540 4.37 2.80 -8.90
N PHE A 541 5.19 3.16 -7.92
CA PHE A 541 6.49 3.80 -8.17
C PHE A 541 7.48 2.91 -8.91
N GLY A 542 7.38 1.59 -8.74
CA GLY A 542 8.11 0.65 -9.60
C GLY A 542 7.62 0.79 -11.04
N MET A 543 6.31 0.71 -11.24
CA MET A 543 5.67 0.70 -12.57
C MET A 543 5.95 1.96 -13.38
N PHE A 544 6.11 3.12 -12.72
CA PHE A 544 6.54 4.37 -13.36
C PHE A 544 7.89 4.28 -14.09
N ILE A 545 8.73 3.31 -13.78
CA ILE A 545 10.02 3.15 -14.47
C ILE A 545 9.81 2.70 -15.94
N GLY A 546 8.62 2.20 -16.29
CA GLY A 546 8.23 1.81 -17.64
C GLY A 546 8.15 0.29 -17.83
N ALA A 547 7.17 -0.16 -18.62
CA ALA A 547 6.78 -1.57 -18.72
C ALA A 547 7.85 -2.51 -19.33
N GLU A 548 8.76 -1.99 -20.17
CA GLU A 548 9.91 -2.77 -20.69
C GLU A 548 11.00 -3.01 -19.63
N ARG A 549 11.10 -2.09 -18.66
CA ARG A 549 12.10 -2.11 -17.59
C ARG A 549 11.57 -2.90 -16.39
N ILE A 550 10.27 -2.77 -16.11
CA ILE A 550 9.57 -3.51 -15.07
C ILE A 550 8.53 -4.44 -15.70
N ARG A 551 8.99 -5.66 -15.96
CA ARG A 551 8.27 -6.65 -16.76
C ARG A 551 7.22 -7.41 -15.93
N ILE A 552 6.20 -6.70 -15.46
CA ILE A 552 5.19 -7.22 -14.52
C ILE A 552 4.39 -8.39 -15.11
N PHE A 553 4.00 -8.32 -16.39
CA PHE A 553 3.28 -9.39 -17.08
C PHE A 553 4.12 -10.68 -17.17
N ASP A 554 5.43 -10.54 -17.42
CA ASP A 554 6.35 -11.68 -17.45
C ASP A 554 6.57 -12.29 -16.07
N TRP A 555 6.56 -11.47 -15.00
CA TRP A 555 6.59 -12.00 -13.63
C TRP A 555 5.32 -12.77 -13.30
N LEU A 556 4.14 -12.29 -13.69
CA LEU A 556 2.88 -13.02 -13.52
C LEU A 556 2.96 -14.38 -14.23
N ASN A 557 3.37 -14.41 -15.50
CA ASN A 557 3.54 -15.66 -16.25
C ASN A 557 4.61 -16.58 -15.66
N ALA A 558 5.73 -16.04 -15.16
CA ALA A 558 6.78 -16.84 -14.53
C ALA A 558 6.35 -17.39 -13.15
N ALA A 559 5.50 -16.68 -12.43
CA ALA A 559 5.00 -17.11 -11.14
C ALA A 559 3.92 -18.20 -11.26
N THR A 560 3.04 -18.07 -12.25
CA THR A 560 1.80 -18.85 -12.39
C THR A 560 1.85 -19.93 -13.46
N GLY A 561 2.63 -19.73 -14.52
CA GLY A 561 2.62 -20.58 -15.72
C GLY A 561 1.59 -20.20 -16.78
N TRP A 562 0.71 -19.21 -16.56
CA TRP A 562 -0.47 -18.94 -17.43
C TRP A 562 -0.19 -18.53 -18.89
N GLN A 563 1.01 -18.04 -19.21
CA GLN A 563 1.39 -17.55 -20.54
C GLN A 563 0.41 -16.54 -21.20
N LYS A 564 -0.27 -15.69 -20.41
CA LYS A 564 -1.18 -14.66 -20.94
C LYS A 564 -0.41 -13.50 -21.57
N SER A 565 -1.00 -12.87 -22.59
CA SER A 565 -0.44 -11.65 -23.20
C SER A 565 -0.68 -10.42 -22.31
N PRO A 566 0.09 -9.32 -22.49
CA PRO A 566 -0.18 -8.04 -21.82
C PRO A 566 -1.61 -7.52 -22.05
N GLU A 567 -2.17 -7.70 -23.25
CA GLU A 567 -3.55 -7.34 -23.60
C GLU A 567 -4.56 -8.10 -22.74
N ALA A 568 -4.41 -9.42 -22.64
CA ALA A 568 -5.29 -10.26 -21.82
C ALA A 568 -5.23 -9.88 -20.33
N TYR A 569 -4.05 -9.49 -19.81
CA TYR A 569 -3.97 -8.95 -18.45
C TYR A 569 -4.69 -7.60 -18.31
N LEU A 570 -4.64 -6.71 -19.31
CA LEU A 570 -5.40 -5.45 -19.26
C LEU A 570 -6.91 -5.66 -19.36
N GLU A 571 -7.36 -6.67 -20.09
CA GLU A 571 -8.77 -7.10 -20.12
C GLU A 571 -9.23 -7.52 -18.72
N ILE A 572 -8.48 -8.39 -18.04
CA ILE A 572 -8.71 -8.72 -16.62
C ILE A 572 -8.76 -7.46 -15.75
N GLY A 573 -7.83 -6.51 -15.96
CA GLY A 573 -7.83 -5.23 -15.27
C GLY A 573 -9.12 -4.40 -15.51
N GLY A 574 -9.74 -4.55 -16.68
CA GLY A 574 -11.03 -3.95 -17.02
C GLY A 574 -12.22 -4.65 -16.38
N GLU A 575 -12.18 -5.99 -16.27
CA GLU A 575 -13.18 -6.77 -15.53
C GLU A 575 -13.17 -6.41 -14.04
N ILE A 576 -11.99 -6.30 -13.44
CA ILE A 576 -11.85 -5.87 -12.04
C ILE A 576 -12.43 -4.46 -11.85
N GLN A 577 -12.19 -3.54 -12.79
CA GLN A 577 -12.78 -2.19 -12.74
C GLN A 577 -14.30 -2.25 -12.80
N THR A 578 -14.83 -3.04 -13.73
CA THR A 578 -16.26 -3.26 -13.95
C THR A 578 -16.94 -3.81 -12.71
N LEU A 579 -16.32 -4.77 -12.03
CA LEU A 579 -16.87 -5.36 -10.82
C LEU A 579 -16.92 -4.39 -9.64
N LYS A 580 -15.92 -3.52 -9.48
CA LYS A 580 -15.96 -2.45 -8.48
C LYS A 580 -17.03 -1.40 -8.80
N GLN A 581 -17.24 -1.08 -10.08
CA GLN A 581 -18.31 -0.17 -10.50
C GLN A 581 -19.69 -0.79 -10.23
N ALA A 582 -19.84 -2.08 -10.53
CA ALA A 582 -21.06 -2.84 -10.24
C ALA A 582 -21.34 -2.93 -8.73
N PHE A 583 -20.28 -3.04 -7.90
CA PHE A 583 -20.40 -2.97 -6.45
C PHE A 583 -21.03 -1.64 -6.01
N ASN A 584 -20.61 -0.51 -6.58
CA ASN A 584 -21.20 0.80 -6.29
C ASN A 584 -22.69 0.83 -6.63
N LEU A 585 -23.08 0.35 -7.82
CA LEU A 585 -24.49 0.27 -8.22
C LEU A 585 -25.32 -0.63 -7.30
N LYS A 586 -24.79 -1.80 -6.92
CA LYS A 586 -25.42 -2.71 -5.95
C LYS A 586 -25.72 -2.02 -4.61
N HIS A 587 -24.96 -0.98 -4.28
CA HIS A 587 -25.13 -0.17 -3.07
C HIS A 587 -25.77 1.20 -3.31
N GLY A 588 -26.41 1.41 -4.47
CA GLY A 588 -27.17 2.62 -4.78
C GLY A 588 -26.32 3.84 -5.15
N ILE A 589 -25.04 3.65 -5.47
CA ILE A 589 -24.16 4.74 -5.91
C ILE A 589 -24.11 4.77 -7.44
N VAL A 590 -24.84 5.72 -8.03
CA VAL A 590 -24.86 5.95 -9.47
C VAL A 590 -23.63 6.80 -9.89
N PRO A 591 -22.73 6.30 -10.77
CA PRO A 591 -21.50 7.01 -11.13
C PRO A 591 -21.71 8.43 -11.67
N LYS A 592 -22.75 8.67 -12.49
CA LYS A 592 -23.04 10.00 -13.03
C LYS A 592 -23.44 11.04 -11.97
N GLU A 593 -23.96 10.59 -10.84
CA GLU A 593 -24.46 11.45 -9.76
C GLU A 593 -23.35 11.87 -8.77
N ILE A 594 -22.16 11.29 -8.88
CA ILE A 594 -21.01 11.61 -8.01
C ILE A 594 -20.66 13.09 -8.18
N GLN A 595 -20.96 13.86 -7.13
CA GLN A 595 -20.63 15.29 -7.06
C GLN A 595 -19.14 15.50 -6.79
N PHE A 596 -18.55 16.49 -7.44
CA PHE A 596 -17.17 16.93 -7.21
C PHE A 596 -17.08 18.46 -7.13
N SER A 597 -16.08 18.96 -6.42
CA SER A 597 -15.88 20.40 -6.25
C SER A 597 -15.57 21.09 -7.58
N ASP A 598 -16.28 22.16 -7.87
CA ASP A 598 -16.09 23.03 -9.02
C ASP A 598 -14.65 23.61 -9.12
N ARG A 599 -13.97 23.77 -7.97
CA ARG A 599 -12.57 24.23 -7.90
C ARG A 599 -11.62 23.30 -8.65
N MET A 600 -11.92 22.00 -8.68
CA MET A 600 -11.16 20.94 -9.36
C MET A 600 -11.02 21.20 -10.87
N ILE A 601 -12.06 21.75 -11.49
CA ILE A 601 -12.16 21.97 -12.94
C ILE A 601 -12.03 23.44 -13.34
N GLY A 602 -11.69 24.32 -12.39
CA GLY A 602 -11.49 25.74 -12.62
C GLY A 602 -12.80 26.52 -12.78
N ARG A 603 -13.79 26.27 -11.91
CA ARG A 603 -15.03 27.05 -11.82
C ARG A 603 -15.12 27.71 -10.41
N PRO A 604 -14.85 29.02 -10.27
CA PRO A 604 -14.19 29.90 -11.22
C PRO A 604 -12.70 29.54 -11.43
N PRO A 605 -12.07 29.99 -12.52
CA PRO A 605 -10.67 29.71 -12.80
C PRO A 605 -9.79 30.62 -11.94
N GLN A 606 -8.55 30.21 -11.68
CA GLN A 606 -7.58 31.07 -11.02
C GLN A 606 -7.33 32.34 -11.87
N SER A 607 -7.27 33.50 -11.21
CA SER A 607 -6.98 34.78 -11.86
C SER A 607 -5.48 35.01 -12.10
N VAL A 608 -4.62 34.29 -11.36
CA VAL A 608 -3.16 34.42 -11.37
C VAL A 608 -2.47 33.06 -11.19
N GLY A 609 -1.15 33.02 -11.39
CA GLY A 609 -0.33 31.84 -11.17
C GLY A 609 -0.31 30.85 -12.34
N ALA A 610 0.28 29.68 -12.12
CA ALA A 610 0.57 28.71 -13.16
C ALA A 610 -0.68 28.18 -13.89
N ASN A 611 -1.82 28.10 -13.20
CA ASN A 611 -3.09 27.63 -13.74
C ASN A 611 -4.06 28.78 -14.12
N LYS A 612 -3.55 30.00 -14.29
CA LYS A 612 -4.37 31.17 -14.65
C LYS A 612 -5.28 30.86 -15.85
N GLY A 613 -6.58 31.12 -15.68
CA GLY A 613 -7.59 31.00 -16.73
C GLY A 613 -7.90 29.56 -17.17
N ARG A 614 -7.31 28.53 -16.55
CA ARG A 614 -7.52 27.14 -16.98
C ARG A 614 -8.89 26.63 -16.52
N ARG A 615 -9.57 25.95 -17.45
CA ARG A 615 -10.83 25.25 -17.25
C ARG A 615 -10.75 23.87 -17.90
N ILE A 616 -11.45 22.90 -17.34
CA ILE A 616 -11.51 21.53 -17.86
C ILE A 616 -12.95 21.26 -18.29
N ASN A 617 -13.12 20.85 -19.55
CA ASN A 617 -14.40 20.34 -20.03
C ASN A 617 -14.46 18.83 -19.78
N LEU A 618 -15.00 18.44 -18.64
CA LEU A 618 -14.90 17.07 -18.13
C LEU A 618 -16.01 16.14 -18.65
N ASP A 619 -17.23 16.66 -18.86
CA ASP A 619 -18.41 15.87 -19.25
C ASP A 619 -18.18 14.96 -20.47
N PRO A 620 -17.70 15.46 -21.63
CA PRO A 620 -17.46 14.58 -22.79
C PRO A 620 -16.34 13.56 -22.53
N MET A 621 -15.43 13.83 -21.60
CA MET A 621 -14.36 12.91 -21.23
C MET A 621 -14.85 11.80 -20.31
N ILE A 622 -15.83 12.07 -19.44
CA ILE A 622 -16.51 11.07 -18.60
C ILE A 622 -17.25 10.06 -19.49
N SER A 623 -18.12 10.52 -20.39
CA SER A 623 -18.87 9.61 -21.29
C SER A 623 -17.94 8.77 -22.17
N ALA A 624 -16.85 9.38 -22.68
CA ALA A 624 -15.85 8.65 -23.47
C ALA A 624 -15.03 7.64 -22.63
N TYR A 625 -14.87 7.88 -21.32
CA TYR A 625 -14.19 6.94 -20.42
C TYR A 625 -15.07 5.70 -20.24
N TRP A 626 -16.36 5.87 -19.96
CA TRP A 626 -17.31 4.77 -19.84
C TRP A 626 -17.44 3.98 -21.15
N GLN A 627 -17.44 4.67 -22.29
CA GLN A 627 -17.38 4.03 -23.61
C GLN A 627 -16.15 3.11 -23.75
N ALA A 628 -14.99 3.47 -23.21
CA ALA A 628 -13.77 2.66 -23.28
C ALA A 628 -13.78 1.38 -22.43
N PHE A 629 -14.78 1.22 -21.56
CA PHE A 629 -15.11 -0.03 -20.86
C PHE A 629 -16.34 -0.74 -21.43
N GLY A 630 -17.03 -0.14 -22.41
CA GLY A 630 -18.30 -0.67 -22.92
C GLY A 630 -19.48 -0.48 -21.96
N TRP A 631 -19.37 0.48 -21.04
CA TRP A 631 -20.45 0.85 -20.12
C TRP A 631 -21.40 1.86 -20.76
N ASP A 632 -22.56 2.06 -20.16
CA ASP A 632 -23.51 3.08 -20.56
C ASP A 632 -22.89 4.49 -20.48
N THR A 633 -23.01 5.28 -21.54
CA THR A 633 -22.29 6.56 -21.68
C THR A 633 -22.94 7.72 -20.94
N ASP A 634 -24.18 7.55 -20.49
CA ASP A 634 -24.96 8.60 -19.84
C ASP A 634 -24.99 8.40 -18.33
N THR A 635 -25.11 7.13 -17.90
CA THR A 635 -25.21 6.74 -16.49
C THR A 635 -23.88 6.25 -15.91
N GLY A 636 -23.01 5.66 -16.73
CA GLY A 636 -21.78 4.98 -16.30
C GLY A 636 -22.02 3.55 -15.81
N GLU A 637 -23.20 2.98 -16.05
CA GLU A 637 -23.54 1.63 -15.62
C GLU A 637 -22.87 0.55 -16.49
N PRO A 638 -22.13 -0.40 -15.89
CA PRO A 638 -21.66 -1.56 -16.63
C PRO A 638 -22.80 -2.54 -16.94
N ARG A 639 -22.73 -3.17 -18.11
CA ARG A 639 -23.47 -4.41 -18.38
C ARG A 639 -22.69 -5.55 -17.72
N VAL A 640 -23.19 -6.07 -16.61
CA VAL A 640 -22.54 -7.17 -15.89
C VAL A 640 -23.26 -8.47 -16.22
N GLU A 641 -22.60 -9.37 -16.94
CA GLU A 641 -22.96 -10.77 -16.89
C GLU A 641 -22.48 -11.32 -15.55
N MET A 642 -23.43 -11.80 -14.75
CA MET A 642 -23.17 -12.22 -13.37
C MET A 642 -22.11 -13.33 -13.36
N PRO A 643 -21.03 -13.21 -12.57
CA PRO A 643 -20.12 -14.33 -12.39
C PRO A 643 -20.87 -15.49 -11.74
N GLU A 644 -20.76 -16.67 -12.32
CA GLU A 644 -21.32 -17.90 -11.74
C GLU A 644 -20.89 -18.05 -10.27
N THR A 645 -21.86 -18.34 -9.41
CA THR A 645 -21.64 -18.64 -8.00
C THR A 645 -21.01 -20.03 -7.91
N PHE A 646 -19.69 -20.10 -7.76
CA PHE A 646 -19.02 -21.38 -7.61
C PHE A 646 -19.20 -21.93 -6.20
N SER A 647 -19.79 -23.12 -6.12
CA SER A 647 -19.76 -23.96 -4.93
C SER A 647 -18.33 -24.41 -4.65
N ALA A 648 -17.93 -24.38 -3.38
CA ALA A 648 -16.64 -24.90 -2.93
C ALA A 648 -16.49 -26.39 -3.31
N GLU A 649 -15.68 -26.69 -4.32
CA GLU A 649 -15.28 -28.06 -4.61
C GLU A 649 -14.17 -28.49 -3.64
N LYS A 650 -14.35 -29.68 -3.04
CA LYS A 650 -13.30 -30.37 -2.30
C LYS A 650 -12.24 -30.88 -3.27
N GLY A 651 -11.26 -30.03 -3.57
CA GLY A 651 -10.07 -30.41 -4.32
C GLY A 651 -9.32 -31.54 -3.61
N LYS A 652 -9.11 -32.66 -4.31
CA LYS A 652 -8.26 -33.76 -3.86
C LYS A 652 -6.79 -33.35 -4.02
N ASP A 653 -6.08 -33.27 -2.91
CA ASP A 653 -4.64 -33.08 -2.86
C ASP A 653 -3.91 -34.21 -3.61
N LYS A 654 -3.23 -33.86 -4.70
CA LYS A 654 -2.14 -34.67 -5.25
C LYS A 654 -1.05 -33.77 -5.83
N GLU A 655 0.04 -33.62 -5.08
CA GLU A 655 1.37 -33.69 -5.68
C GLU A 655 2.41 -34.13 -4.63
N LYS A 656 2.96 -35.33 -4.83
CA LYS A 656 4.09 -35.87 -4.06
C LYS A 656 5.31 -34.96 -4.28
N THR A 657 5.51 -34.03 -3.36
CA THR A 657 6.79 -33.35 -3.27
C THR A 657 7.81 -34.26 -2.59
N LYS A 658 8.94 -34.46 -3.25
CA LYS A 658 10.13 -35.13 -2.70
C LYS A 658 10.56 -34.40 -1.41
N LYS A 659 10.62 -35.10 -0.28
CA LYS A 659 10.77 -34.52 1.08
C LYS A 659 11.70 -35.38 1.95
N PHE A 660 12.18 -34.80 3.05
CA PHE A 660 12.98 -35.55 4.04
C PHE A 660 12.13 -36.60 4.74
N HIS A 661 12.71 -37.76 5.02
CA HIS A 661 12.06 -38.90 5.68
C HIS A 661 12.94 -39.42 6.82
N ILE A 662 12.34 -39.93 7.90
CA ILE A 662 13.08 -40.57 9.00
C ILE A 662 13.09 -42.07 8.78
N THR A 663 14.28 -42.67 8.72
CA THR A 663 14.46 -44.11 8.50
C THR A 663 14.22 -44.89 9.80
N GLY A 664 14.14 -46.22 9.68
CA GLY A 664 14.03 -47.13 10.82
C GLY A 664 15.20 -47.08 11.79
N ASP A 665 16.33 -46.44 11.43
CA ASP A 665 17.52 -46.28 12.27
C ASP A 665 17.36 -45.22 13.38
N CYS A 666 16.17 -44.60 13.48
CA CYS A 666 15.93 -43.53 14.44
C CYS A 666 15.92 -44.05 15.88
N ILE A 667 16.80 -43.50 16.71
CA ILE A 667 16.91 -43.85 18.14
C ILE A 667 16.03 -43.00 19.07
N GLY A 668 15.14 -42.16 18.53
CA GLY A 668 14.23 -41.34 19.34
C GLY A 668 14.90 -40.33 20.29
N CYS A 669 16.07 -39.79 19.94
CA CYS A 669 16.89 -38.96 20.83
C CYS A 669 16.38 -37.53 21.08
N GLY A 670 15.40 -37.04 20.32
CA GLY A 670 14.83 -35.68 20.48
C GLY A 670 15.56 -34.53 19.76
N LEU A 671 16.81 -34.72 19.29
CA LEU A 671 17.63 -33.62 18.75
C LEU A 671 17.05 -32.98 17.49
N CYS A 672 16.55 -33.78 16.56
CA CYS A 672 15.93 -33.30 15.33
C CYS A 672 14.68 -32.46 15.62
N ARG A 673 13.86 -32.85 16.61
CA ARG A 673 12.69 -32.09 17.08
C ARG A 673 13.10 -30.73 17.63
N LYS A 674 14.14 -30.69 18.46
CA LYS A 674 14.64 -29.46 19.09
C LYS A 674 15.18 -28.44 18.08
N ILE A 675 15.79 -28.89 16.98
CA ILE A 675 16.37 -28.01 15.94
C ILE A 675 15.40 -27.68 14.80
N CYS A 676 14.21 -28.27 14.76
CA CYS A 676 13.28 -28.07 13.65
C CYS A 676 12.62 -26.69 13.74
N PRO A 677 12.86 -25.78 12.77
CA PRO A 677 12.37 -24.39 12.85
C PRO A 677 10.86 -24.25 12.70
N THR A 678 10.20 -25.27 12.15
CA THR A 678 8.75 -25.31 11.91
C THR A 678 8.07 -26.42 12.70
N ARG A 679 8.77 -27.01 13.68
CA ARG A 679 8.26 -28.10 14.55
C ARG A 679 7.66 -29.29 13.79
N ALA A 680 8.08 -29.49 12.54
CA ALA A 680 7.61 -30.55 11.66
C ALA A 680 8.02 -31.98 12.09
N ILE A 681 8.45 -32.21 13.34
CA ILE A 681 8.94 -33.53 13.77
C ILE A 681 8.20 -33.95 15.04
N GLU A 682 7.52 -35.09 14.92
CA GLU A 682 6.70 -35.70 15.96
C GLU A 682 7.34 -37.01 16.44
N GLY A 683 6.95 -37.46 17.63
CA GLY A 683 7.45 -38.70 18.26
C GLY A 683 7.91 -38.47 19.71
N ALA A 684 7.61 -39.43 20.58
CA ALA A 684 8.05 -39.39 21.97
C ALA A 684 9.54 -39.82 22.11
N LYS A 685 10.11 -39.57 23.29
CA LYS A 685 11.50 -39.92 23.56
C LYS A 685 11.65 -41.44 23.50
N LYS A 686 12.70 -41.93 22.82
CA LYS A 686 12.95 -43.37 22.54
C LYS A 686 11.99 -44.03 21.55
N GLU A 687 11.15 -43.26 20.86
CA GLU A 687 10.29 -43.77 19.78
C GLU A 687 10.77 -43.31 18.41
N LEU A 688 10.32 -44.01 17.36
CA LEU A 688 10.55 -43.60 15.97
C LEU A 688 9.89 -42.23 15.73
N HIS A 689 10.70 -41.24 15.43
CA HIS A 689 10.18 -39.93 15.06
C HIS A 689 9.64 -39.93 13.63
N HIS A 690 8.67 -39.07 13.35
CA HIS A 690 8.10 -38.85 12.03
C HIS A 690 8.22 -37.37 11.63
N ILE A 691 8.35 -37.09 10.33
CA ILE A 691 8.34 -35.71 9.81
C ILE A 691 6.97 -35.40 9.25
N ASP A 692 6.25 -34.44 9.84
CA ASP A 692 5.06 -33.87 9.23
C ASP A 692 5.45 -33.17 7.92
N ILE A 693 5.03 -33.78 6.83
CA ILE A 693 5.33 -33.37 5.47
C ILE A 693 4.70 -32.02 5.09
N ASN A 694 3.67 -31.57 5.81
CA ASN A 694 3.00 -30.30 5.56
C ASN A 694 3.71 -29.13 6.24
N LEU A 695 4.38 -29.40 7.35
CA LEU A 695 5.18 -28.41 8.11
C LEU A 695 6.66 -28.38 7.67
N CYS A 696 7.16 -29.43 7.01
CA CYS A 696 8.57 -29.53 6.63
C CYS A 696 8.96 -28.53 5.52
N ILE A 697 9.87 -27.61 5.85
CA ILE A 697 10.43 -26.63 4.89
C ILE A 697 11.67 -27.13 4.13
N ALA A 698 12.06 -28.40 4.31
CA ALA A 698 13.22 -29.02 3.68
C ALA A 698 14.56 -28.30 3.95
N CYS A 699 14.78 -27.81 5.19
CA CYS A 699 16.01 -27.08 5.55
C CYS A 699 17.22 -27.98 5.83
N GLY A 700 16.99 -29.29 6.04
CA GLY A 700 18.02 -30.29 6.34
C GLY A 700 18.63 -30.20 7.74
N SER A 701 18.12 -29.37 8.64
CA SER A 701 18.68 -29.23 10.00
C SER A 701 18.59 -30.54 10.80
N CYS A 702 17.49 -31.28 10.66
CA CYS A 702 17.26 -32.57 11.30
C CYS A 702 18.32 -33.61 10.93
N GLY A 703 18.68 -33.72 9.64
CA GLY A 703 19.71 -34.66 9.18
C GLY A 703 21.11 -34.30 9.68
N ARG A 704 21.48 -33.02 9.69
CA ARG A 704 22.81 -32.57 10.16
C ARG A 704 23.07 -32.83 11.63
N VAL A 705 22.02 -32.87 12.46
CA VAL A 705 22.13 -33.14 13.91
C VAL A 705 21.86 -34.60 14.26
N CYS A 706 21.40 -35.44 13.32
CA CYS A 706 20.97 -36.80 13.64
C CYS A 706 22.19 -37.68 13.97
N PRO A 707 22.34 -38.15 15.23
CA PRO A 707 23.49 -38.95 15.63
C PRO A 707 23.45 -40.35 14.99
N ALA A 708 22.25 -40.86 14.72
CA ALA A 708 22.03 -42.18 14.10
C ALA A 708 21.99 -42.14 12.57
N ARG A 709 22.16 -40.95 11.95
CA ARG A 709 22.02 -40.74 10.49
C ARG A 709 20.68 -41.24 9.93
N ALA A 710 19.63 -41.23 10.74
CA ALA A 710 18.31 -41.76 10.39
C ALA A 710 17.43 -40.78 9.60
N VAL A 711 18.02 -39.89 8.79
CA VAL A 711 17.25 -38.89 8.02
C VAL A 711 17.70 -38.92 6.58
N GLU A 712 16.79 -39.24 5.68
CA GLU A 712 17.00 -39.19 4.24
C GLU A 712 16.56 -37.84 3.68
N ASP A 713 17.32 -37.36 2.70
CA ASP A 713 16.96 -36.18 1.92
C ASP A 713 15.86 -36.50 0.87
N PRO A 714 15.30 -35.47 0.21
CA PRO A 714 14.30 -35.65 -0.84
C PRO A 714 14.67 -36.59 -2.01
N VAL A 715 15.95 -36.94 -2.18
CA VAL A 715 16.42 -37.84 -3.24
C VAL A 715 16.89 -39.19 -2.69
N GLY A 716 16.52 -39.52 -1.45
CA GLY A 716 16.79 -40.82 -0.81
C GLY A 716 18.21 -40.98 -0.30
N ARG A 717 18.97 -39.89 -0.14
CA ARG A 717 20.34 -39.95 0.39
C ARG A 717 20.32 -39.71 1.89
N ILE A 718 21.01 -40.56 2.63
CA ILE A 718 21.23 -40.38 4.07
C ILE A 718 21.99 -39.07 4.30
N CYS A 719 21.42 -38.20 5.12
CA CYS A 719 22.02 -36.92 5.48
C CYS A 719 23.30 -37.13 6.30
N GLU A 720 24.37 -36.45 5.91
CA GLU A 720 25.60 -36.42 6.69
C GLU A 720 25.44 -35.60 7.97
N LYS A 721 25.86 -36.19 9.10
CA LYS A 721 26.04 -35.47 10.36
C LYS A 721 27.19 -34.48 10.22
N ARG A 722 27.01 -33.24 10.67
CA ARG A 722 28.05 -32.20 10.67
C ARG A 722 28.14 -31.51 12.02
N ALA A 723 29.36 -31.28 12.50
CA ALA A 723 29.56 -30.53 13.73
C ALA A 723 29.06 -29.09 13.55
N ARG A 724 28.56 -28.45 14.61
CA ARG A 724 27.97 -27.10 14.52
C ARG A 724 28.93 -26.06 13.93
N LYS A 725 30.22 -26.19 14.20
CA LYS A 725 31.31 -25.35 13.68
C LYS A 725 31.55 -25.49 12.17
N GLU A 726 31.02 -26.54 11.54
CA GLU A 726 31.17 -26.84 10.10
C GLU A 726 29.94 -26.37 9.30
N TRP A 727 28.96 -25.73 9.94
CA TRP A 727 27.76 -25.24 9.27
C TRP A 727 28.10 -23.94 8.55
N LEU A 728 27.84 -23.90 7.25
CA LEU A 728 28.12 -22.70 6.45
C LEU A 728 27.22 -21.53 6.88
N HIS A 729 27.80 -20.34 7.02
CA HIS A 729 27.08 -19.12 7.35
C HIS A 729 26.96 -18.19 6.11
N PRO A 730 25.91 -17.35 6.05
CA PRO A 730 25.78 -16.42 4.95
C PRO A 730 26.76 -15.24 5.10
N HIS A 731 27.49 -14.94 4.03
CA HIS A 731 28.26 -13.71 3.88
C HIS A 731 27.53 -12.75 2.95
N PHE A 732 27.32 -11.50 3.41
CA PHE A 732 26.52 -10.50 2.69
C PHE A 732 27.42 -9.50 1.95
N ASN A 733 27.28 -9.41 0.63
CA ASN A 733 27.92 -8.38 -0.18
C ASN A 733 27.08 -7.09 -0.18
N ASN A 734 27.45 -6.16 0.70
CA ASN A 734 26.74 -4.88 0.85
C ASN A 734 26.80 -3.98 -0.40
N ARG A 735 27.76 -4.18 -1.33
CA ARG A 735 27.81 -3.42 -2.60
C ARG A 735 26.78 -3.91 -3.61
N GLN A 736 26.40 -5.18 -3.54
CA GLN A 736 25.43 -5.82 -4.44
C GLN A 736 24.01 -5.86 -3.85
N CYS A 737 23.90 -5.83 -2.52
CA CYS A 737 22.64 -5.85 -1.79
C CYS A 737 21.73 -4.68 -2.17
N THR A 738 20.43 -4.98 -2.32
CA THR A 738 19.37 -4.01 -2.65
C THR A 738 18.56 -3.55 -1.44
N SER A 739 18.89 -4.01 -0.23
CA SER A 739 18.14 -3.73 1.00
C SER A 739 16.66 -4.17 0.95
N CYS A 740 16.33 -5.12 0.07
CA CYS A 740 14.96 -5.57 -0.20
C CYS A 740 14.32 -6.45 0.89
N ARG A 741 15.07 -6.76 1.96
CA ARG A 741 14.67 -7.60 3.10
C ARG A 741 14.37 -9.09 2.81
N ILE A 742 14.22 -9.51 1.54
CA ILE A 742 13.87 -10.89 1.16
C ILE A 742 14.68 -11.97 1.90
N CYS A 743 15.99 -11.78 2.08
CA CYS A 743 16.83 -12.75 2.77
C CYS A 743 16.54 -12.90 4.27
N ALA A 744 16.22 -11.80 4.96
CA ALA A 744 15.86 -11.80 6.37
C ALA A 744 14.54 -12.55 6.58
N ASP A 745 13.59 -12.20 5.72
CA ASP A 745 12.25 -12.75 5.63
C ASP A 745 12.20 -14.23 5.19
N ALA A 746 13.21 -14.70 4.47
CA ALA A 746 13.36 -16.10 4.08
C ALA A 746 14.12 -16.94 5.12
N CYS A 747 14.65 -16.32 6.19
CA CYS A 747 15.44 -17.02 7.21
C CYS A 747 14.50 -17.76 8.17
N PRO A 748 14.50 -19.10 8.20
CA PRO A 748 13.57 -19.85 9.07
C PRO A 748 13.92 -19.79 10.56
N ALA A 749 15.13 -19.34 10.90
CA ALA A 749 15.62 -19.19 12.27
C ALA A 749 15.71 -17.74 12.75
N ASP A 750 15.24 -16.79 11.92
CA ASP A 750 15.11 -15.39 12.28
C ASP A 750 16.40 -14.79 12.87
N CYS A 751 17.52 -15.13 12.21
CA CYS A 751 18.86 -14.77 12.64
C CYS A 751 19.52 -13.72 11.73
N ILE A 752 18.78 -13.18 10.76
CA ILE A 752 19.26 -12.13 9.85
C ILE A 752 18.48 -10.84 10.15
N ASP A 753 19.17 -9.83 10.65
CA ASP A 753 18.60 -8.51 10.91
C ASP A 753 18.97 -7.51 9.81
N MET A 754 18.09 -6.55 9.57
CA MET A 754 18.38 -5.40 8.71
C MET A 754 18.98 -4.28 9.55
N VAL A 755 20.30 -4.14 9.55
CA VAL A 755 21.04 -3.17 10.39
C VAL A 755 21.53 -1.97 9.58
N SER A 756 21.45 -0.77 10.16
CA SER A 756 22.01 0.45 9.57
C SER A 756 23.42 0.72 10.10
N ASN A 757 24.32 1.17 9.23
CA ASN A 757 25.62 1.69 9.67
C ASN A 757 25.49 3.16 10.04
N ASN A 758 25.46 3.46 11.34
CA ASN A 758 25.23 4.80 11.89
C ASN A 758 26.33 5.82 11.54
N ALA A 759 27.48 5.38 11.02
CA ALA A 759 28.59 6.27 10.65
C ALA A 759 28.45 6.98 9.29
N ARG A 760 27.43 6.65 8.48
CA ARG A 760 27.24 7.24 7.14
C ARG A 760 26.06 8.20 7.06
N LYS A 761 26.29 9.38 6.49
CA LYS A 761 25.22 10.29 6.03
C LYS A 761 24.41 9.53 4.96
N TYR A 762 23.12 9.29 5.19
CA TYR A 762 22.22 8.43 4.39
C TYR A 762 22.45 6.91 4.53
N ALA A 763 22.53 6.43 5.78
CA ALA A 763 22.64 5.01 6.08
C ALA A 763 21.44 4.21 5.50
N ARG A 764 21.76 3.15 4.74
CA ARG A 764 20.79 2.12 4.34
C ARG A 764 20.88 0.96 5.31
N ALA A 765 19.76 0.27 5.53
CA ALA A 765 19.78 -0.99 6.25
C ALA A 765 20.31 -2.12 5.35
N TYR A 766 21.22 -2.93 5.86
CA TYR A 766 21.79 -4.10 5.20
C TYR A 766 21.58 -5.36 6.05
N PRO A 767 21.47 -6.55 5.43
CA PRO A 767 21.36 -7.77 6.19
C PRO A 767 22.67 -8.06 6.95
N ALA A 768 22.54 -8.43 8.22
CA ALA A 768 23.62 -8.91 9.06
C ALA A 768 23.13 -10.11 9.89
N LEU A 769 24.04 -11.04 10.15
CA LEU A 769 23.77 -12.19 11.01
C LEU A 769 23.83 -11.74 12.47
N SER A 770 22.71 -11.74 13.19
CA SER A 770 22.62 -11.29 14.58
C SER A 770 22.55 -12.40 15.61
N GLY A 771 22.54 -13.66 15.15
CA GLY A 771 22.63 -14.84 16.01
C GLY A 771 23.30 -15.98 15.24
N PRO A 772 24.63 -15.97 15.11
CA PRO A 772 25.36 -17.01 14.37
C PRO A 772 25.06 -18.42 14.87
N ASP A 773 24.86 -18.55 16.19
CA ASP A 773 24.51 -19.81 16.86
C ASP A 773 23.09 -20.28 16.58
N ARG A 774 22.21 -19.43 16.05
CA ARG A 774 20.85 -19.80 15.62
C ARG A 774 20.79 -20.16 14.13
N CYS A 775 21.78 -19.74 13.34
CA CYS A 775 21.81 -19.99 11.89
C CYS A 775 21.74 -21.49 11.58
N LEU A 776 20.86 -21.87 10.65
CA LEU A 776 20.70 -23.28 10.27
C LEU A 776 21.66 -23.74 9.16
N GLY A 777 22.47 -22.84 8.59
CA GLY A 777 23.30 -23.14 7.42
C GLY A 777 22.51 -23.68 6.21
N CYS A 778 21.22 -23.34 6.12
CA CYS A 778 20.31 -23.89 5.10
C CYS A 778 20.48 -23.26 3.71
N GLY A 779 21.15 -22.12 3.60
CA GLY A 779 21.34 -21.42 2.33
C GLY A 779 20.09 -20.76 1.73
N PHE A 780 18.93 -20.79 2.40
CA PHE A 780 17.70 -20.19 1.88
C PHE A 780 17.83 -18.71 1.59
N CYS A 781 18.51 -17.96 2.45
CA CYS A 781 18.81 -16.55 2.22
C CYS A 781 19.55 -16.32 0.89
N LYS A 782 20.49 -17.21 0.51
CA LYS A 782 21.19 -17.20 -0.79
C LYS A 782 20.26 -17.57 -1.94
N VAL A 783 19.48 -18.64 -1.79
CA VAL A 783 18.55 -19.12 -2.82
C VAL A 783 17.50 -18.07 -3.16
N GLU A 784 16.93 -17.42 -2.14
CA GLU A 784 15.91 -16.38 -2.32
C GLU A 784 16.49 -15.03 -2.72
N CYS A 785 17.81 -14.82 -2.66
CA CYS A 785 18.40 -13.52 -2.97
C CYS A 785 18.23 -13.18 -4.47
N PRO A 786 17.40 -12.18 -4.84
CA PRO A 786 17.21 -11.82 -6.24
C PRO A 786 18.43 -11.12 -6.83
N ALA A 787 19.31 -10.59 -5.97
CA ALA A 787 20.49 -9.83 -6.35
C ALA A 787 21.77 -10.66 -6.42
N ASP A 788 21.74 -11.95 -6.04
CA ASP A 788 22.95 -12.79 -5.88
C ASP A 788 24.01 -12.18 -4.93
N ALA A 789 23.56 -11.44 -3.91
CA ALA A 789 24.42 -10.70 -2.98
C ALA A 789 24.90 -11.53 -1.78
N ILE A 790 24.70 -12.85 -1.78
CA ILE A 790 24.95 -13.72 -0.62
C ILE A 790 25.75 -14.95 -1.08
N SER A 791 26.90 -15.18 -0.44
CA SER A 791 27.64 -16.44 -0.52
C SER A 791 27.45 -17.23 0.78
N MET A 792 27.71 -18.54 0.73
CA MET A 792 27.78 -19.40 1.91
C MET A 792 29.26 -19.69 2.14
N GLY A 793 29.76 -19.47 3.35
CA GLY A 793 31.17 -19.65 3.74
C GLY A 793 31.31 -20.32 5.08
#